data_AF-A0A266LQ86-F1
#
_entry.id   AF-A0A266LQ86-F1
#
_cell.length_a   1.000
_cell.length_b   1.000
_cell.length_c   1.000
_cell.angle_alpha   90.00
_cell.angle_beta   90.00
_cell.angle_gamma   90.00
#
_symmetry.space_group_name_H-M   'P 1'
#
loop_
_entity.id
_entity.type
_entity.pdbx_description
1 polymer ?
#
loop_
_entity_poly.entity_id
_entity_poly.type
_entity_poly.pdbx_seq_one_letter_code
_entity_poly.pdbx_strand_id
1 'polypeptide(L)'
;MEQSDASRPGWAPPNAVVELPTLSPPFLSADDAARFAHELIGDHRDVQYGGAILKNNLEQFFATRPVTGHTTLFQPERVMSTDRFGRFKHPPGYTCVAFYHSHADTYEQIQALYEGWPIESLFARVNLFSPIDIHNMLRMQPFVAVSYLSGLNGSLIKYECSGSAEEKHIATLFEDAQELSVEAIDSLSKAALILIKLGTLSVIQSNEHWGQKLGPLDETFKPYIARNELDIERVIIQRPAFGPIVANEALALEYLRSRVDQTSDEHFGVILKHSRRNEFVVSEPVTGAMDFSLDRVFVKTREGLPVLFAGYELFALYGCDGEYRDPTRVPAQQASLFTRFLHPESLDKGILMTRLLGRPSQRRALPLFIAARDGAMLKYVSRYSPDELTLFALLSEAEGGGMELLRNLLADVEQTQSVIHRLAHAGELSVVHTSELWSRAGRVQTDWQPFQGLMRRNLSPVFISADDAARHAHEQIAGRVDAVYGGLIYKDLNHCYFATEPMALHTETFDLQWVTPPEKATLAPPGATVVAAYQTRRIYPLQLWRPDLDEQLIRNMFEPHELYRAIKSRGEIAARYLSNRDGSLIRFTPRGSGDEQVFLASIAPPVEHPEQVRKNTLQFKLRANAIKPGQYVAQASRVSDVHVVVGSALWGNPGQVTPRWRPGEVRPGIYEIKVQPPFSPVFAQAQDAMRHAHERMGERKHRQFGVILKKRDRDEYIATQPVSAGHRGIQLGRLFARPFGIQGYSLPAGFMYHAVYIAAPDVPKDPVPGAVYGDFMAPQDLAQSAVLLSTVRDLMAGVPVYPPLFISTRDGALLSFRALSLARLLDLEGPFSSQSSMLKGLLAGKVSATEYVRHVAGSGQLDVVLKSSTWATPGRVTGQWRPDAFDMPPAGPLPNVVALGPEFVHIDDAALYFHRRLPRPHVEETLGVVLRRDYYGRFVAMEPVTNGAPATAQEHVLINPDVEHATGRLRPQPVMAAQSTPWAICYAHRPESPVFARARIREWIDNTFRPMDICYVTRGLAGYGFPLNIAYLSGNDGALLKYVRGSGRELNDLCQPLSGSDYDEVQRLNRQWIESAAQSESEFTGKLLKAGELVVVSTSRNWPRTGWVTARRQDEQAASNIPALPWAESTVTRDKGEL
;
A
#
# COMPACT_ATOMS: atom_id res chain seq x y z
N MET A 1 57.87 31.43 42.48
CA MET A 1 57.78 31.95 41.10
C MET A 1 57.11 30.86 40.29
N GLU A 2 55.77 30.94 40.22
CA GLU A 2 54.94 30.04 39.43
C GLU A 2 55.22 30.30 37.94
N GLN A 3 55.70 29.28 37.22
CA GLN A 3 55.56 29.25 35.77
C GLN A 3 54.24 28.55 35.48
N SER A 4 53.29 29.33 34.97
CA SER A 4 51.99 28.89 34.51
C SER A 4 52.15 27.80 33.45
N ASP A 5 51.68 26.61 33.77
CA ASP A 5 51.39 25.55 32.81
C ASP A 5 50.25 26.06 31.91
N ALA A 6 50.60 26.69 30.79
CA ALA A 6 49.67 27.17 29.79
C ALA A 6 49.03 25.94 29.12
N SER A 7 47.98 25.43 29.76
CA SER A 7 47.15 24.33 29.28
C SER A 7 46.68 24.64 27.86
N ARG A 8 47.01 23.74 26.91
CA ARG A 8 46.52 23.77 25.53
C ARG A 8 45.02 24.14 25.49
N PRO A 9 44.58 25.04 24.58
CA PRO A 9 43.16 25.37 24.44
C PRO A 9 42.36 24.08 24.16
N GLY A 10 41.18 23.96 24.76
CA GLY A 10 40.33 22.79 24.58
C GLY A 10 39.76 22.66 23.17
N TRP A 11 39.07 21.53 22.98
CA TRP A 11 38.45 21.01 21.76
C TRP A 11 37.52 21.97 21.05
N ALA A 12 36.91 22.86 21.83
CA ALA A 12 35.63 23.47 21.58
C ALA A 12 35.50 24.74 22.42
N PRO A 13 34.48 25.60 22.16
CA PRO A 13 34.21 26.75 23.01
C PRO A 13 34.13 26.35 24.50
N PRO A 14 34.82 27.05 25.41
CA PRO A 14 34.77 26.75 26.85
C PRO A 14 33.34 26.89 27.39
N ASN A 15 32.95 25.99 28.29
CA ASN A 15 31.62 25.95 28.92
C ASN A 15 30.44 25.86 27.94
N ALA A 16 30.62 25.21 26.79
CA ALA A 16 29.51 24.90 25.91
C ALA A 16 28.57 23.91 26.59
N VAL A 17 27.31 24.31 26.78
CA VAL A 17 26.24 23.45 27.31
C VAL A 17 25.37 23.00 26.16
N VAL A 18 25.22 21.69 26.03
CA VAL A 18 24.52 21.03 24.94
C VAL A 18 23.48 20.11 25.54
N GLU A 19 22.22 20.23 25.10
CA GLU A 19 21.18 19.28 25.48
C GLU A 19 21.46 17.93 24.81
N LEU A 20 21.51 16.86 25.61
CA LEU A 20 21.81 15.53 25.09
C LEU A 20 20.69 15.10 24.14
N PRO A 21 21.00 14.73 22.88
CA PRO A 21 19.98 14.23 21.96
C PRO A 21 19.29 12.98 22.50
N THR A 22 18.06 12.73 22.05
CA THR A 22 17.31 11.52 22.42
C THR A 22 18.15 10.27 22.14
N LEU A 23 18.18 9.34 23.09
CA LEU A 23 18.94 8.09 22.98
C LEU A 23 18.14 6.99 22.28
N SER A 24 18.85 6.06 21.64
CA SER A 24 18.33 4.80 21.16
C SER A 24 17.84 3.90 22.31
N PRO A 25 17.16 2.79 22.02
CA PRO A 25 17.08 1.67 22.97
C PRO A 25 18.50 1.16 23.36
N PRO A 26 18.63 0.40 24.46
CA PRO A 26 19.91 -0.18 24.89
C PRO A 26 20.38 -1.34 23.99
N PHE A 27 21.69 -1.47 23.80
CA PHE A 27 22.35 -2.53 23.01
C PHE A 27 23.43 -3.27 23.81
N LEU A 28 23.80 -4.47 23.36
CA LEU A 28 24.87 -5.29 23.95
C LEU A 28 26.29 -4.82 23.59
N SER A 29 26.46 -4.10 22.48
CA SER A 29 27.76 -3.64 22.02
C SER A 29 27.69 -2.23 21.42
N ALA A 30 28.83 -1.53 21.45
CA ALA A 30 28.97 -0.23 20.80
C ALA A 30 28.79 -0.32 19.28
N ASP A 31 29.25 -1.41 18.65
CA ASP A 31 29.10 -1.65 17.22
C ASP A 31 27.61 -1.77 16.82
N ASP A 32 26.79 -2.43 17.64
CA ASP A 32 25.35 -2.56 17.38
C ASP A 32 24.60 -1.22 17.56
N ALA A 33 24.98 -0.43 18.58
CA ALA A 33 24.46 0.92 18.75
C ALA A 33 24.87 1.84 17.57
N ALA A 34 26.11 1.73 17.08
CA ALA A 34 26.57 2.45 15.91
C ALA A 34 25.84 2.02 14.63
N ARG A 35 25.54 0.72 14.47
CA ARG A 35 24.72 0.21 13.36
C ARG A 35 23.30 0.78 13.40
N PHE A 36 22.69 0.86 14.58
CA PHE A 36 21.38 1.51 14.72
C PHE A 36 21.42 2.98 14.28
N ALA A 37 22.47 3.73 14.65
CA ALA A 37 22.65 5.10 14.16
C ALA A 37 22.88 5.16 12.65
N HIS A 38 23.67 4.23 12.10
CA HIS A 38 23.91 4.10 10.66
C HIS A 38 22.62 3.83 9.88
N GLU A 39 21.75 2.94 10.38
CA GLU A 39 20.43 2.65 9.80
C GLU A 39 19.51 3.88 9.84
N LEU A 40 19.53 4.66 10.93
CA LEU A 40 18.78 5.91 11.03
C LEU A 40 19.27 6.99 10.05
N ILE A 41 20.58 7.04 9.80
CA ILE A 41 21.17 7.92 8.78
C ILE A 41 20.74 7.44 7.38
N GLY A 42 20.69 6.13 7.14
CA GLY A 42 20.20 5.57 5.87
C GLY A 42 20.94 6.15 4.66
N ASP A 43 20.17 6.70 3.70
CA ASP A 43 20.69 7.43 2.52
C ASP A 43 20.66 8.96 2.70
N HIS A 44 20.37 9.47 3.90
CA HIS A 44 20.40 10.92 4.13
C HIS A 44 21.83 11.41 4.02
N ARG A 45 22.12 12.13 2.93
CA ARG A 45 23.45 12.62 2.56
C ARG A 45 23.42 14.07 2.08
N ASP A 46 22.32 14.79 2.29
CA ASP A 46 22.22 16.22 2.01
C ASP A 46 23.19 17.06 2.85
N VAL A 47 23.48 16.59 4.07
CA VAL A 47 24.49 17.13 4.99
C VAL A 47 25.24 15.98 5.66
N GLN A 48 26.32 16.30 6.39
CA GLN A 48 26.88 15.33 7.33
C GLN A 48 25.93 15.15 8.53
N TYR A 49 25.71 13.92 8.95
CA TYR A 49 24.99 13.59 10.17
C TYR A 49 25.97 12.98 11.17
N GLY A 50 25.78 13.18 12.47
CA GLY A 50 26.63 12.54 13.46
C GLY A 50 26.08 12.54 14.87
N GLY A 51 26.82 11.90 15.77
CA GLY A 51 26.44 11.74 17.17
C GLY A 51 27.47 10.97 17.99
N ALA A 52 27.06 10.52 19.18
CA ALA A 52 27.90 9.81 20.13
C ALA A 52 27.31 8.44 20.51
N ILE A 53 28.18 7.50 20.85
CA ILE A 53 27.84 6.23 21.48
C ILE A 53 28.18 6.33 22.97
N LEU A 54 27.20 6.03 23.81
CA LEU A 54 27.25 6.15 25.25
C LEU A 54 27.12 4.77 25.91
N LYS A 55 27.71 4.62 27.09
CA LYS A 55 27.64 3.41 27.91
C LYS A 55 27.14 3.76 29.30
N ASN A 56 26.14 3.04 29.81
CA ASN A 56 25.61 3.27 31.15
C ASN A 56 26.31 2.40 32.21
N ASN A 57 25.91 2.56 33.48
CA ASN A 57 26.43 1.78 34.61
C ASN A 57 26.06 0.29 34.60
N LEU A 58 25.13 -0.13 33.73
CA LEU A 58 24.74 -1.53 33.51
C LEU A 58 25.48 -2.16 32.33
N GLU A 59 26.54 -1.50 31.84
CA GLU A 59 27.34 -1.94 30.69
C GLU A 59 26.53 -2.02 29.37
N GLN A 60 25.41 -1.32 29.28
CA GLN A 60 24.57 -1.24 28.07
C GLN A 60 24.96 -0.02 27.23
N PHE A 61 24.87 -0.17 25.91
CA PHE A 61 25.28 0.85 24.94
C PHE A 61 24.06 1.56 24.32
N PHE A 62 24.20 2.86 24.07
CA PHE A 62 23.16 3.73 23.51
C PHE A 62 23.78 4.60 22.43
N ALA A 63 23.12 4.76 21.30
CA ALA A 63 23.45 5.79 20.33
C ALA A 63 22.59 7.03 20.60
N THR A 64 23.17 8.23 20.54
CA THR A 64 22.36 9.44 20.35
C THR A 64 21.66 9.35 18.99
N ARG A 65 20.47 9.92 18.82
CA ARG A 65 19.88 10.08 17.48
C ARG A 65 20.74 11.02 16.62
N PRO A 66 20.90 10.77 15.31
CA PRO A 66 21.76 11.57 14.45
C PRO A 66 21.32 13.03 14.42
N VAL A 67 22.29 13.94 14.55
CA VAL A 67 22.07 15.37 14.45
C VAL A 67 22.73 15.87 13.17
N THR A 68 22.08 16.80 12.46
CA THR A 68 22.65 17.42 11.24
C THR A 68 23.97 18.11 11.56
N GLY A 69 24.84 18.31 10.57
CA GLY A 69 25.94 19.28 10.59
C GLY A 69 25.48 20.63 10.05
N HIS A 70 26.33 21.65 10.12
CA HIS A 70 26.08 22.97 9.47
C HIS A 70 26.78 23.10 8.10
N THR A 71 27.75 22.23 7.79
CA THR A 71 28.62 22.28 6.59
C THR A 71 29.07 20.86 6.19
N THR A 72 30.15 20.74 5.41
CA THR A 72 30.80 19.48 5.01
C THR A 72 31.55 18.74 6.13
N LEU A 73 31.43 19.15 7.40
CA LEU A 73 32.05 18.51 8.57
C LEU A 73 31.10 18.42 9.78
N PHE A 74 31.10 17.29 10.47
CA PHE A 74 30.40 17.08 11.72
C PHE A 74 31.25 17.57 12.91
N GLN A 75 30.61 18.33 13.80
CA GLN A 75 31.22 18.93 14.99
C GLN A 75 30.71 18.23 16.26
N PRO A 76 31.57 17.50 17.01
CA PRO A 76 31.16 16.76 18.21
C PRO A 76 30.54 17.64 19.32
N GLU A 77 30.81 18.95 19.30
CA GLU A 77 30.21 19.96 20.20
C GLU A 77 28.69 20.09 20.04
N ARG A 78 28.10 19.49 18.99
CA ARG A 78 26.65 19.46 18.82
C ARG A 78 25.94 18.42 19.67
N VAL A 79 26.68 17.45 20.22
CA VAL A 79 26.13 16.35 21.02
C VAL A 79 26.82 16.18 22.37
N MET A 80 27.90 16.93 22.61
CA MET A 80 28.71 16.79 23.82
C MET A 80 29.06 18.15 24.43
N SER A 81 28.74 18.32 25.72
CA SER A 81 29.06 19.53 26.49
C SER A 81 30.55 19.60 26.86
N THR A 82 31.06 20.79 27.15
CA THR A 82 32.47 21.03 27.48
C THR A 82 32.68 21.64 28.87
N ASP A 83 33.90 21.56 29.38
CA ASP A 83 34.34 22.21 30.62
C ASP A 83 34.89 23.63 30.38
N ARG A 84 35.33 24.27 31.48
CA ARG A 84 35.90 25.62 31.45
C ARG A 84 37.20 25.73 30.64
N PHE A 85 37.80 24.62 30.29
CA PHE A 85 39.00 24.53 29.47
C PHE A 85 38.67 24.10 28.04
N GLY A 86 37.39 23.90 27.69
CA GLY A 86 36.94 23.43 26.38
C GLY A 86 37.09 21.92 26.18
N ARG A 87 37.21 21.10 27.24
CA ARG A 87 37.29 19.63 27.16
C ARG A 87 35.91 18.99 27.27
N PHE A 88 35.64 17.95 26.49
CA PHE A 88 34.36 17.25 26.54
C PHE A 88 34.08 16.64 27.92
N LYS A 89 32.81 16.65 28.32
CA LYS A 89 32.31 16.04 29.55
C LYS A 89 31.38 14.89 29.21
N HIS A 90 31.53 13.79 29.93
CA HIS A 90 30.56 12.69 29.85
C HIS A 90 29.18 13.13 30.37
N PRO A 91 28.08 12.74 29.71
CA PRO A 91 26.73 13.04 30.19
C PRO A 91 26.44 12.36 31.53
N PRO A 92 25.60 12.94 32.41
CA PRO A 92 25.26 12.33 33.69
C PRO A 92 24.70 10.90 33.54
N GLY A 93 25.31 9.93 34.22
CA GLY A 93 24.90 8.52 34.18
C GLY A 93 25.43 7.71 32.98
N TYR A 94 26.24 8.33 32.11
CA TYR A 94 26.79 7.71 30.91
C TYR A 94 28.28 8.04 30.73
N THR A 95 29.00 7.13 30.08
CA THR A 95 30.37 7.36 29.58
C THR A 95 30.33 7.38 28.05
N CYS A 96 30.93 8.40 27.42
CA CYS A 96 31.06 8.44 25.96
C CYS A 96 32.17 7.46 25.53
N VAL A 97 31.84 6.52 24.65
CA VAL A 97 32.75 5.46 24.20
C VAL A 97 33.10 5.53 22.72
N ALA A 98 32.32 6.26 21.90
CA ALA A 98 32.67 6.56 20.52
C ALA A 98 31.94 7.81 20.00
N PHE A 99 32.45 8.39 18.92
CA PHE A 99 31.67 9.27 18.03
C PHE A 99 31.36 8.56 16.72
N TYR A 100 30.30 8.98 16.04
CA TYR A 100 29.98 8.52 14.70
C TYR A 100 29.58 9.71 13.81
N HIS A 101 29.87 9.62 12.52
CA HIS A 101 29.37 10.56 11.52
C HIS A 101 29.19 9.93 10.14
N SER A 102 28.55 10.67 9.23
CA SER A 102 28.44 10.37 7.80
C SER A 102 29.06 11.49 6.96
N HIS A 103 29.34 11.18 5.70
CA HIS A 103 29.67 12.20 4.70
C HIS A 103 28.41 12.69 3.96
N ALA A 104 28.48 13.90 3.41
CA ALA A 104 27.46 14.40 2.48
C ALA A 104 27.71 13.89 1.06
N ASP A 105 26.66 13.78 0.24
CA ASP A 105 26.70 13.40 -1.17
C ASP A 105 27.12 14.61 -2.01
N THR A 106 28.40 14.94 -1.91
CA THR A 106 29.03 16.03 -2.67
C THR A 106 29.69 15.48 -3.93
N TYR A 107 29.08 14.50 -4.61
CA TYR A 107 29.71 13.82 -5.74
C TYR A 107 30.13 14.79 -6.84
N GLU A 108 29.23 15.67 -7.31
CA GLU A 108 29.54 16.63 -8.37
C GLU A 108 30.68 17.59 -7.98
N GLN A 109 30.70 18.01 -6.71
CA GLN A 109 31.74 18.89 -6.18
C GLN A 109 33.08 18.15 -6.09
N ILE A 110 33.09 16.89 -5.62
CA ILE A 110 34.29 16.05 -5.55
C ILE A 110 34.78 15.72 -6.96
N GLN A 111 33.89 15.44 -7.91
CA GLN A 111 34.24 15.19 -9.31
C GLN A 111 34.87 16.43 -9.95
N ALA A 112 34.35 17.63 -9.68
CA ALA A 112 34.92 18.89 -10.16
C ALA A 112 36.27 19.22 -9.49
N LEU A 113 36.42 18.95 -8.19
CA LEU A 113 37.65 19.19 -7.43
C LEU A 113 38.79 18.22 -7.80
N TYR A 114 38.46 17.02 -8.26
CA TYR A 114 39.40 15.95 -8.58
C TYR A 114 39.24 15.49 -10.03
N GLU A 115 39.13 16.46 -10.94
CA GLU A 115 39.00 16.22 -12.37
C GLU A 115 40.17 15.37 -12.91
N GLY A 116 39.87 14.25 -13.56
CA GLY A 116 40.88 13.31 -14.09
C GLY A 116 41.19 12.10 -13.20
N TRP A 117 40.66 12.03 -11.97
CA TRP A 117 40.76 10.82 -11.15
C TRP A 117 39.90 9.69 -11.73
N PRO A 118 40.35 8.42 -11.62
CA PRO A 118 39.49 7.27 -11.88
C PRO A 118 38.24 7.36 -11.00
N ILE A 119 37.08 7.04 -11.57
CA ILE A 119 35.79 7.09 -10.87
C ILE A 119 35.88 6.32 -9.53
N GLU A 120 36.53 5.17 -9.53
CA GLU A 120 36.77 4.30 -8.37
C GLU A 120 37.50 5.02 -7.21
N SER A 121 38.34 6.01 -7.52
CA SER A 121 39.09 6.79 -6.53
C SER A 121 38.27 7.94 -5.94
N LEU A 122 37.24 8.42 -6.65
CA LEU A 122 36.25 9.36 -6.10
C LEU A 122 35.30 8.64 -5.13
N PHE A 123 34.87 7.42 -5.48
CA PHE A 123 34.06 6.53 -4.65
C PHE A 123 34.73 6.10 -3.33
N ALA A 124 36.04 5.87 -3.39
CA ALA A 124 36.86 5.55 -2.23
C ALA A 124 36.76 6.62 -1.13
N ARG A 125 36.78 7.89 -1.54
CA ARG A 125 36.96 9.03 -0.64
C ARG A 125 35.77 9.26 0.30
N VAL A 126 34.57 8.89 -0.13
CA VAL A 126 33.33 9.03 0.66
C VAL A 126 33.05 7.83 1.59
N ASN A 127 33.75 6.71 1.39
CA ASN A 127 33.61 5.50 2.19
C ASN A 127 34.73 5.35 3.23
N LEU A 128 35.61 6.34 3.36
CA LEU A 128 36.72 6.36 4.31
C LEU A 128 36.82 7.72 5.01
N PHE A 129 37.38 7.74 6.23
CA PHE A 129 37.69 8.95 6.97
C PHE A 129 38.53 9.93 6.13
N SER A 130 38.07 11.18 6.04
CA SER A 130 38.82 12.25 5.38
C SER A 130 40.06 12.65 6.20
N PRO A 131 41.07 13.33 5.60
CA PRO A 131 42.26 13.77 6.35
C PRO A 131 41.94 14.59 7.61
N ILE A 132 40.91 15.44 7.54
CA ILE A 132 40.44 16.24 8.68
C ILE A 132 39.74 15.39 9.74
N ASP A 133 39.02 14.32 9.33
CA ASP A 133 38.47 13.35 10.28
C ASP A 133 39.58 12.62 11.02
N ILE A 134 40.59 12.12 10.29
CA ILE A 134 41.75 11.43 10.87
C ILE A 134 42.45 12.34 11.87
N HIS A 135 42.72 13.59 11.50
CA HIS A 135 43.29 14.58 12.42
C HIS A 135 42.45 14.74 13.69
N ASN A 136 41.14 14.97 13.56
CA ASN A 136 40.24 15.16 14.70
C ASN A 136 40.17 13.91 15.59
N MET A 137 40.08 12.72 15.00
CA MET A 137 40.02 11.44 15.71
C MET A 137 41.28 11.18 16.54
N LEU A 138 42.46 11.34 15.94
CA LEU A 138 43.74 11.14 16.62
C LEU A 138 43.93 12.15 17.75
N ARG A 139 43.52 13.40 17.52
CA ARG A 139 43.52 14.41 18.58
C ARG A 139 42.60 13.94 19.72
N MET A 140 41.36 13.47 19.42
CA MET A 140 40.29 13.16 20.39
C MET A 140 40.58 11.95 21.29
N GLN A 141 41.58 11.16 20.93
CA GLN A 141 41.97 9.91 21.59
C GLN A 141 41.99 9.96 23.14
N PRO A 142 42.46 11.03 23.83
CA PRO A 142 42.46 11.08 25.29
C PRO A 142 41.07 11.11 25.94
N PHE A 143 40.03 11.54 25.21
CA PHE A 143 38.64 11.52 25.66
C PHE A 143 37.91 10.27 25.16
N VAL A 144 38.10 9.95 23.88
CA VAL A 144 37.46 8.79 23.23
C VAL A 144 38.36 8.26 22.12
N ALA A 145 38.63 6.95 22.14
CA ALA A 145 39.57 6.32 21.20
C ALA A 145 38.91 5.72 19.96
N VAL A 146 37.57 5.65 19.93
CA VAL A 146 36.81 4.96 18.88
C VAL A 146 36.01 5.96 18.05
N SER A 147 36.02 5.80 16.73
CA SER A 147 35.18 6.56 15.82
C SER A 147 34.60 5.68 14.73
N TYR A 148 33.34 5.92 14.40
CA TYR A 148 32.62 5.21 13.33
C TYR A 148 32.32 6.15 12.16
N LEU A 149 32.46 5.62 10.95
CA LEU A 149 32.02 6.31 9.74
C LEU A 149 30.91 5.51 9.06
N SER A 150 29.75 6.16 8.94
CA SER A 150 28.63 5.73 8.12
C SER A 150 28.91 6.10 6.65
N GLY A 151 29.47 5.15 5.90
CA GLY A 151 29.75 5.29 4.48
C GLY A 151 28.51 5.19 3.59
N LEU A 152 28.72 5.26 2.28
CA LEU A 152 27.68 5.05 1.27
C LEU A 152 27.45 3.56 1.00
N ASN A 153 26.33 3.26 0.36
CA ASN A 153 25.91 1.89 0.01
C ASN A 153 25.93 0.94 1.22
N GLY A 154 25.58 1.48 2.39
CA GLY A 154 25.48 0.72 3.63
C GLY A 154 26.82 0.24 4.20
N SER A 155 27.96 0.89 3.92
CA SER A 155 29.20 0.54 4.65
C SER A 155 29.27 1.25 6.00
N LEU A 156 29.78 0.54 7.00
CA LEU A 156 30.07 1.07 8.34
C LEU A 156 31.46 0.60 8.74
N ILE A 157 32.36 1.56 8.93
CA ILE A 157 33.72 1.29 9.39
C ILE A 157 33.97 1.88 10.77
N LYS A 158 34.88 1.25 11.48
CA LYS A 158 35.33 1.65 12.82
C LYS A 158 36.83 1.84 12.80
N TYR A 159 37.30 2.91 13.41
CA TYR A 159 38.71 3.09 13.72
C TYR A 159 38.92 3.18 15.23
N GLU A 160 39.88 2.41 15.74
CA GLU A 160 40.30 2.43 17.14
C GLU A 160 41.75 2.92 17.22
N CYS A 161 41.93 4.07 17.87
CA CYS A 161 43.24 4.68 18.06
C CYS A 161 44.06 3.89 19.08
N SER A 162 45.31 3.58 18.75
CA SER A 162 46.25 2.86 19.61
C SER A 162 46.90 3.77 20.67
N GLY A 163 46.94 5.09 20.43
CA GLY A 163 47.67 6.06 21.24
C GLY A 163 49.18 6.04 21.00
N SER A 164 49.64 5.40 19.92
CA SER A 164 51.06 5.26 19.56
C SER A 164 51.78 6.60 19.35
N ALA A 165 53.11 6.59 19.41
CA ALA A 165 53.91 7.79 19.16
C ALA A 165 53.77 8.25 17.69
N GLU A 166 53.61 7.29 16.79
CA GLU A 166 53.38 7.46 15.37
C GLU A 166 52.03 8.15 15.08
N GLU A 167 50.95 7.75 15.76
CA GLU A 167 49.65 8.43 15.69
C GLU A 167 49.76 9.90 16.13
N LYS A 168 50.49 10.18 17.23
CA LYS A 168 50.70 11.55 17.73
C LYS A 168 51.54 12.38 16.76
N HIS A 169 52.55 11.78 16.14
CA HIS A 169 53.38 12.45 15.14
C HIS A 169 52.55 12.82 13.89
N ILE A 170 51.71 11.91 13.41
CA ILE A 170 50.83 12.20 12.27
C ILE A 170 49.77 13.25 12.62
N ALA A 171 49.22 13.22 13.84
CA ALA A 171 48.31 14.27 14.29
C ALA A 171 48.96 15.66 14.26
N THR A 172 50.23 15.79 14.72
CA THR A 172 50.98 17.06 14.65
C THR A 172 51.32 17.47 13.22
N LEU A 173 51.63 16.51 12.33
CA LEU A 173 51.87 16.81 10.91
C LEU A 173 50.62 17.39 10.24
N PHE A 174 49.42 16.88 10.57
CA PHE A 174 48.17 17.44 10.06
C PHE A 174 47.83 18.83 10.66
N GLU A 175 48.30 19.16 11.87
CA GLU A 175 48.16 20.51 12.45
C GLU A 175 49.04 21.53 11.73
N ASP A 176 50.29 21.15 11.42
CA ASP A 176 51.26 22.01 10.73
C ASP A 176 50.99 22.15 9.22
N ALA A 177 50.35 21.15 8.61
CA ALA A 177 50.12 21.05 7.16
C ALA A 177 48.81 21.66 6.66
N GLN A 178 48.27 22.71 7.32
CA GLN A 178 47.06 23.43 6.86
C GLN A 178 47.14 23.92 5.40
N GLU A 179 48.31 23.91 4.75
CA GLU A 179 48.52 24.27 3.34
C GLU A 179 48.82 23.10 2.36
N LEU A 180 48.98 21.84 2.78
CA LEU A 180 49.46 20.74 1.90
C LEU A 180 48.71 19.39 2.03
N SER A 181 47.42 19.39 2.36
CA SER A 181 46.68 18.14 2.64
C SER A 181 46.12 17.39 1.41
N VAL A 182 46.44 17.77 0.18
CA VAL A 182 45.82 17.20 -1.04
C VAL A 182 46.71 16.18 -1.77
N GLU A 183 48.03 16.19 -1.58
CA GLU A 183 48.94 15.40 -2.44
C GLU A 183 49.34 14.01 -1.92
N ALA A 184 49.16 13.69 -0.63
CA ALA A 184 49.71 12.45 -0.06
C ALA A 184 48.76 11.23 -0.08
N ILE A 185 47.44 11.45 -0.14
CA ILE A 185 46.43 10.38 -0.10
C ILE A 185 45.61 10.40 -1.39
N ASP A 186 46.08 9.67 -2.40
CA ASP A 186 45.48 9.62 -3.75
C ASP A 186 44.52 8.43 -3.98
N SER A 187 44.36 7.53 -3.00
CA SER A 187 43.55 6.30 -3.15
C SER A 187 43.09 5.69 -1.83
N LEU A 188 41.97 4.95 -1.86
CA LEU A 188 41.44 4.17 -0.71
C LEU A 188 42.51 3.28 -0.08
N SER A 189 43.27 2.60 -0.94
CA SER A 189 44.27 1.61 -0.54
C SER A 189 45.33 2.25 0.35
N LYS A 190 45.92 3.38 -0.09
CA LYS A 190 46.99 4.04 0.65
C LYS A 190 46.48 4.56 1.99
N ALA A 191 45.31 5.20 1.98
CA ALA A 191 44.68 5.73 3.18
C ALA A 191 44.35 4.63 4.21
N ALA A 192 43.73 3.54 3.76
CA ALA A 192 43.39 2.40 4.61
C ALA A 192 44.64 1.73 5.18
N LEU A 193 45.69 1.52 4.36
CA LEU A 193 46.96 0.96 4.82
C LEU A 193 47.67 1.85 5.85
N ILE A 194 47.59 3.18 5.70
CA ILE A 194 48.10 4.11 6.71
C ILE A 194 47.35 3.91 8.02
N LEU A 195 46.01 3.89 8.01
CA LEU A 195 45.22 3.69 9.22
C LEU A 195 45.45 2.31 9.86
N ILE A 196 45.55 1.25 9.06
CA ILE A 196 45.88 -0.12 9.52
C ILE A 196 47.25 -0.16 10.21
N LYS A 197 48.23 0.60 9.72
CA LYS A 197 49.56 0.67 10.33
C LYS A 197 49.57 1.44 11.66
N LEU A 198 48.72 2.46 11.78
CA LEU A 198 48.71 3.36 12.93
C LEU A 198 47.87 2.84 14.10
N GLY A 199 46.72 2.24 13.80
CA GLY A 199 45.75 1.74 14.77
C GLY A 199 44.97 0.56 14.23
N THR A 200 43.73 0.36 14.69
CA THR A 200 42.89 -0.75 14.20
C THR A 200 41.74 -0.23 13.36
N LEU A 201 41.82 -0.40 12.04
CA LEU A 201 40.72 -0.14 11.12
C LEU A 201 39.90 -1.42 10.92
N SER A 202 38.62 -1.40 11.28
CA SER A 202 37.70 -2.53 11.15
C SER A 202 36.51 -2.20 10.27
N VAL A 203 36.08 -3.17 9.45
CA VAL A 203 34.84 -3.09 8.69
C VAL A 203 33.73 -3.78 9.49
N ILE A 204 32.77 -3.01 9.98
CA ILE A 204 31.61 -3.54 10.74
C ILE A 204 30.53 -4.01 9.78
N GLN A 205 30.33 -3.25 8.70
CA GLN A 205 29.38 -3.50 7.64
C GLN A 205 30.07 -3.26 6.29
N SER A 206 30.19 -4.30 5.47
CA SER A 206 30.95 -4.30 4.21
C SER A 206 30.04 -4.06 3.00
N ASN A 207 30.62 -3.44 1.98
CA ASN A 207 30.08 -3.30 0.62
C ASN A 207 31.11 -3.83 -0.42
N GLU A 208 30.87 -3.62 -1.72
CA GLU A 208 31.82 -3.96 -2.80
C GLU A 208 33.26 -3.54 -2.47
N HIS A 209 33.47 -2.29 -2.05
CA HIS A 209 34.80 -1.67 -1.99
C HIS A 209 35.71 -2.29 -0.95
N TRP A 210 35.12 -2.78 0.14
CA TRP A 210 35.82 -3.51 1.19
C TRP A 210 36.11 -4.97 0.81
N GLY A 211 35.73 -5.41 -0.40
CA GLY A 211 35.99 -6.75 -0.90
C GLY A 211 35.34 -7.84 -0.06
N GLN A 212 34.17 -7.53 0.50
CA GLN A 212 33.45 -8.41 1.44
C GLN A 212 34.24 -8.70 2.74
N LYS A 213 35.35 -8.00 2.98
CA LYS A 213 36.14 -8.16 4.20
C LYS A 213 35.43 -7.55 5.39
N LEU A 214 35.58 -8.21 6.52
CA LEU A 214 34.91 -7.88 7.76
C LEU A 214 35.85 -8.02 8.94
N GLY A 215 35.62 -7.17 9.95
CA GLY A 215 36.51 -7.08 11.09
C GLY A 215 37.79 -6.30 10.81
N PRO A 216 38.82 -6.47 11.65
CA PRO A 216 40.06 -5.72 11.54
C PRO A 216 40.77 -6.05 10.22
N LEU A 217 41.15 -5.00 9.50
CA LEU A 217 41.91 -5.09 8.26
C LEU A 217 43.40 -5.23 8.57
N ASP A 218 44.12 -5.90 7.67
CA ASP A 218 45.56 -6.12 7.74
C ASP A 218 46.28 -5.55 6.50
N GLU A 219 47.61 -5.61 6.49
CA GLU A 219 48.45 -5.12 5.38
C GLU A 219 48.20 -5.86 4.06
N THR A 220 47.48 -6.99 4.06
CA THR A 220 47.10 -7.74 2.85
C THR A 220 45.83 -7.18 2.20
N PHE A 221 45.19 -6.18 2.81
CA PHE A 221 44.02 -5.52 2.24
C PHE A 221 44.33 -4.88 0.89
N LYS A 222 43.51 -5.24 -0.10
CA LYS A 222 43.44 -4.59 -1.40
C LYS A 222 41.98 -4.24 -1.63
N PRO A 223 41.65 -2.99 -2.01
CA PRO A 223 40.28 -2.66 -2.36
C PRO A 223 39.83 -3.52 -3.54
N TYR A 224 38.56 -3.91 -3.52
CA TYR A 224 37.97 -4.62 -4.64
C TYR A 224 37.85 -3.67 -5.84
N ILE A 225 38.46 -4.06 -6.95
CA ILE A 225 38.26 -3.43 -8.25
C ILE A 225 37.12 -4.20 -8.92
N ALA A 226 36.00 -3.52 -9.18
CA ALA A 226 34.84 -4.13 -9.81
C ALA A 226 35.25 -4.85 -11.11
N ARG A 227 35.22 -6.18 -11.07
CA ARG A 227 35.19 -6.99 -12.29
C ARG A 227 33.73 -7.21 -12.67
N ASN A 228 33.45 -7.60 -13.91
CA ASN A 228 32.11 -7.72 -14.52
C ASN A 228 31.07 -8.58 -13.74
N GLU A 229 31.39 -9.09 -12.57
CA GLU A 229 30.59 -9.93 -11.69
C GLU A 229 30.55 -9.29 -10.29
N LEU A 230 29.65 -8.31 -10.12
CA LEU A 230 29.31 -7.80 -8.79
C LEU A 230 28.34 -8.77 -8.12
N ASP A 231 28.87 -9.80 -7.47
CA ASP A 231 28.08 -10.71 -6.64
C ASP A 231 28.04 -10.17 -5.21
N ILE A 232 26.98 -9.42 -4.88
CA ILE A 232 26.87 -8.76 -3.57
C ILE A 232 25.47 -8.95 -3.00
N GLU A 233 25.44 -9.70 -1.89
CA GLU A 233 24.33 -9.75 -0.93
C GLU A 233 24.11 -8.36 -0.32
N ARG A 234 22.87 -8.04 0.11
CA ARG A 234 22.44 -6.67 0.48
C ARG A 234 23.39 -5.94 1.44
N VAL A 235 24.00 -6.68 2.37
CA VAL A 235 24.99 -6.22 3.34
C VAL A 235 25.77 -7.45 3.84
N ILE A 236 27.11 -7.40 3.89
CA ILE A 236 27.93 -8.46 4.50
C ILE A 236 28.42 -7.92 5.85
N ILE A 237 28.20 -8.67 6.95
CA ILE A 237 28.52 -8.26 8.34
C ILE A 237 29.44 -9.26 9.06
N GLN A 238 30.38 -8.77 9.88
CA GLN A 238 31.44 -9.57 10.54
C GLN A 238 30.89 -10.69 11.41
N ARG A 239 29.77 -10.39 12.05
CA ARG A 239 28.85 -11.29 12.72
C ARG A 239 27.46 -10.69 12.54
N PRO A 240 26.40 -11.50 12.67
CA PRO A 240 25.04 -10.97 12.76
C PRO A 240 24.98 -9.92 13.85
N ALA A 241 24.45 -8.73 13.55
CA ALA A 241 24.23 -7.73 14.58
C ALA A 241 23.30 -8.30 15.65
N PHE A 242 23.34 -7.73 16.85
CA PHE A 242 22.30 -7.96 17.83
C PHE A 242 21.42 -6.73 17.96
N GLY A 243 20.11 -6.95 17.94
CA GLY A 243 19.11 -5.91 18.09
C GLY A 243 19.12 -5.26 19.48
N PRO A 244 18.16 -4.34 19.73
CA PRO A 244 18.02 -3.72 21.03
C PRO A 244 17.63 -4.74 22.10
N ILE A 245 18.00 -4.46 23.35
CA ILE A 245 17.58 -5.23 24.52
C ILE A 245 16.12 -4.91 24.80
N VAL A 246 15.26 -5.94 24.75
CA VAL A 246 13.80 -5.82 24.96
C VAL A 246 13.34 -6.59 26.19
N ALA A 247 12.20 -6.17 26.76
CA ALA A 247 11.76 -6.61 28.09
C ALA A 247 10.98 -7.94 28.12
N ASN A 248 10.62 -8.53 26.97
CA ASN A 248 9.87 -9.79 26.91
C ASN A 248 10.00 -10.51 25.56
N GLU A 249 9.57 -11.78 25.51
CA GLU A 249 9.59 -12.64 24.31
C GLU A 249 8.73 -12.05 23.17
N ALA A 250 7.59 -11.44 23.46
CA ALA A 250 6.72 -10.89 22.42
C ALA A 250 7.38 -9.73 21.65
N LEU A 251 8.03 -8.80 22.35
CA LEU A 251 8.81 -7.71 21.73
C LEU A 251 10.02 -8.24 20.96
N ALA A 252 10.64 -9.34 21.43
CA ALA A 252 11.73 -9.99 20.71
C ALA A 252 11.22 -10.59 19.37
N LEU A 253 10.07 -11.26 19.39
CA LEU A 253 9.46 -11.81 18.18
C LEU A 253 8.97 -10.71 17.21
N GLU A 254 8.51 -9.57 17.72
CA GLU A 254 8.16 -8.41 16.90
C GLU A 254 9.40 -7.84 16.20
N TYR A 255 10.50 -7.64 16.94
CA TYR A 255 11.76 -7.21 16.35
C TYR A 255 12.28 -8.21 15.32
N LEU A 256 12.24 -9.51 15.64
CA LEU A 256 12.63 -10.59 14.72
C LEU A 256 11.89 -10.48 13.38
N ARG A 257 10.55 -10.36 13.41
CA ARG A 257 9.74 -10.23 12.19
C ARG A 257 10.15 -9.02 11.36
N SER A 258 10.39 -7.88 12.00
CA SER A 258 10.84 -6.66 11.32
C SER A 258 12.17 -6.84 10.58
N ARG A 259 13.03 -7.78 11.00
CA ARG A 259 14.30 -8.11 10.34
C ARG A 259 14.14 -9.19 9.27
N VAL A 260 13.34 -10.22 9.52
CA VAL A 260 13.05 -11.29 8.55
C VAL A 260 12.43 -10.70 7.27
N ASP A 261 11.51 -9.75 7.42
CA ASP A 261 10.83 -9.05 6.31
C ASP A 261 11.78 -8.18 5.45
N GLN A 262 13.04 -8.01 5.86
CA GLN A 262 14.06 -7.27 5.12
C GLN A 262 14.97 -8.17 4.29
N THR A 263 14.82 -9.50 4.35
CA THR A 263 15.73 -10.48 3.73
C THR A 263 14.96 -11.42 2.83
N SER A 264 15.27 -11.47 1.53
CA SER A 264 14.62 -12.39 0.57
C SER A 264 15.17 -13.81 0.61
N ASP A 265 16.42 -13.98 1.04
CA ASP A 265 17.11 -15.26 1.01
C ASP A 265 16.72 -16.12 2.21
N GLU A 266 16.97 -17.43 2.13
CA GLU A 266 16.85 -18.31 3.29
C GLU A 266 17.84 -17.87 4.38
N HIS A 267 17.39 -17.92 5.64
CA HIS A 267 18.21 -17.46 6.75
C HIS A 267 17.78 -18.02 8.10
N PHE A 268 18.71 -18.00 9.05
CA PHE A 268 18.45 -18.35 10.44
C PHE A 268 19.01 -17.31 11.40
N GLY A 269 18.76 -17.49 12.69
CA GLY A 269 19.45 -16.75 13.74
C GLY A 269 19.07 -17.24 15.13
N VAL A 270 19.37 -16.43 16.14
CA VAL A 270 19.25 -16.79 17.54
C VAL A 270 18.51 -15.74 18.35
N ILE A 271 17.85 -16.19 19.41
CA ILE A 271 17.31 -15.35 20.48
C ILE A 271 18.10 -15.66 21.75
N LEU A 272 18.61 -14.63 22.40
CA LEU A 272 19.30 -14.69 23.67
C LEU A 272 18.39 -14.19 24.79
N LYS A 273 18.53 -14.78 25.98
CA LYS A 273 17.87 -14.32 27.21
C LYS A 273 18.89 -14.06 28.30
N HIS A 274 18.71 -13.00 29.06
CA HIS A 274 19.55 -12.74 30.22
C HIS A 274 19.24 -13.74 31.35
N SER A 275 20.28 -14.33 31.93
CA SER A 275 20.20 -15.39 32.96
C SER A 275 19.45 -14.99 34.23
N ARG A 276 19.43 -13.70 34.59
CA ARG A 276 18.80 -13.17 35.83
C ARG A 276 17.70 -12.13 35.60
N ARG A 277 17.57 -11.60 34.39
CA ARG A 277 16.69 -10.47 34.07
C ARG A 277 15.76 -10.90 32.97
N ASN A 278 14.55 -10.36 32.92
CA ASN A 278 13.64 -10.65 31.83
C ASN A 278 13.98 -9.77 30.62
N GLU A 279 15.16 -9.99 30.05
CA GLU A 279 15.71 -9.23 28.94
C GLU A 279 16.06 -10.18 27.80
N PHE A 280 15.68 -9.81 26.58
CA PHE A 280 15.88 -10.59 25.37
C PHE A 280 16.60 -9.77 24.32
N VAL A 281 17.39 -10.46 23.49
CA VAL A 281 18.09 -9.86 22.35
C VAL A 281 18.01 -10.84 21.19
N VAL A 282 17.78 -10.34 19.98
CA VAL A 282 17.67 -11.15 18.76
C VAL A 282 18.84 -10.81 17.85
N SER A 283 19.46 -11.83 17.25
CA SER A 283 20.44 -11.59 16.19
C SER A 283 19.75 -11.09 14.92
N GLU A 284 20.50 -10.49 14.02
CA GLU A 284 20.08 -10.31 12.64
C GLU A 284 20.06 -11.65 11.89
N PRO A 285 19.29 -11.75 10.79
CA PRO A 285 19.31 -12.88 9.86
C PRO A 285 20.72 -13.23 9.37
N VAL A 286 21.08 -14.51 9.44
CA VAL A 286 22.26 -15.10 8.82
C VAL A 286 21.84 -15.76 7.51
N THR A 287 22.23 -15.17 6.38
CA THR A 287 21.91 -15.65 5.02
C THR A 287 22.78 -16.84 4.60
N GLY A 288 22.36 -17.57 3.56
CA GLY A 288 23.10 -18.70 3.00
C GLY A 288 22.68 -20.04 3.61
N ALA A 289 23.61 -20.99 3.74
CA ALA A 289 23.27 -22.36 4.13
C ALA A 289 22.48 -22.43 5.45
N MET A 290 21.35 -23.14 5.45
CA MET A 290 20.50 -23.36 6.63
C MET A 290 21.04 -24.45 7.57
N ASP A 291 22.27 -24.27 8.05
CA ASP A 291 22.99 -25.21 8.93
C ASP A 291 22.79 -24.93 10.43
N PHE A 292 22.23 -23.77 10.78
CA PHE A 292 22.04 -23.31 12.16
C PHE A 292 23.34 -23.28 12.97
N SER A 293 24.49 -23.07 12.30
CA SER A 293 25.80 -23.10 12.94
C SER A 293 26.03 -21.88 13.82
N LEU A 294 26.27 -22.09 15.12
CA LEU A 294 26.58 -21.02 16.08
C LEU A 294 27.91 -20.32 15.77
N ASP A 295 28.81 -20.98 15.06
CA ASP A 295 30.08 -20.41 14.59
C ASP A 295 29.89 -19.23 13.62
N ARG A 296 28.73 -19.18 12.96
CA ARG A 296 28.36 -18.11 12.03
C ARG A 296 27.63 -16.96 12.72
N VAL A 297 27.35 -17.10 14.02
CA VAL A 297 26.62 -16.13 14.84
C VAL A 297 27.53 -15.46 15.88
N PHE A 298 28.40 -16.24 16.53
CA PHE A 298 29.25 -15.76 17.62
C PHE A 298 30.72 -15.71 17.26
N VAL A 299 31.45 -14.84 17.96
CA VAL A 299 32.91 -14.77 17.87
C VAL A 299 33.52 -15.99 18.55
N LYS A 300 34.60 -16.52 17.97
CA LYS A 300 35.32 -17.69 18.50
C LYS A 300 36.41 -17.27 19.49
N THR A 301 36.64 -18.10 20.53
CA THR A 301 37.86 -18.01 21.35
C THR A 301 39.09 -18.36 20.52
N ARG A 302 40.30 -18.15 21.07
CA ARG A 302 41.54 -18.67 20.49
C ARG A 302 41.54 -20.21 20.33
N GLU A 303 40.70 -20.91 21.09
CA GLU A 303 40.49 -22.36 20.99
C GLU A 303 39.39 -22.75 19.99
N GLY A 304 38.76 -21.78 19.32
CA GLY A 304 37.76 -22.02 18.27
C GLY A 304 36.32 -22.18 18.76
N LEU A 305 36.02 -21.95 20.03
CA LEU A 305 34.67 -22.11 20.60
C LEU A 305 33.83 -20.81 20.54
N PRO A 306 32.54 -20.88 20.19
CA PRO A 306 31.61 -19.74 20.25
C PRO A 306 31.53 -19.11 21.64
N VAL A 307 31.71 -17.78 21.73
CA VAL A 307 31.58 -17.01 22.99
C VAL A 307 30.25 -16.28 23.04
N LEU A 308 29.40 -16.66 24.01
CA LEU A 308 28.18 -15.94 24.34
C LEU A 308 28.48 -14.65 25.11
N PHE A 309 27.58 -13.67 25.01
CA PHE A 309 27.68 -12.44 25.80
C PHE A 309 27.55 -12.73 27.30
N ALA A 310 28.35 -12.03 28.11
CA ALA A 310 28.34 -12.22 29.56
C ALA A 310 26.93 -12.03 30.14
N GLY A 311 26.46 -13.03 30.90
CA GLY A 311 25.14 -13.01 31.53
C GLY A 311 23.98 -13.42 30.62
N TYR A 312 24.20 -13.66 29.33
CA TYR A 312 23.19 -14.15 28.39
C TYR A 312 23.36 -15.64 28.07
N GLU A 313 22.24 -16.33 27.90
CA GLU A 313 22.16 -17.70 27.45
C GLU A 313 21.33 -17.80 26.16
N LEU A 314 21.58 -18.86 25.37
CA LEU A 314 20.78 -19.14 24.19
C LEU A 314 19.37 -19.56 24.61
N PHE A 315 18.37 -18.82 24.15
CA PHE A 315 16.97 -19.06 24.47
C PHE A 315 16.26 -19.86 23.38
N ALA A 316 16.48 -19.51 22.10
CA ALA A 316 15.85 -20.16 20.96
C ALA A 316 16.64 -19.94 19.66
N LEU A 317 16.37 -20.78 18.66
CA LEU A 317 16.77 -20.55 17.28
C LEU A 317 15.56 -20.05 16.48
N TYR A 318 15.81 -19.34 15.39
CA TYR A 318 14.77 -19.05 14.40
C TYR A 318 15.24 -19.32 12.98
N GLY A 319 14.32 -19.64 12.08
CA GLY A 319 14.58 -19.86 10.66
C GLY A 319 13.45 -19.36 9.78
N CYS A 320 13.82 -18.88 8.59
CA CYS A 320 12.91 -18.45 7.54
C CYS A 320 13.39 -19.01 6.21
N ASP A 321 12.48 -19.54 5.40
CA ASP A 321 12.80 -20.01 4.06
C ASP A 321 13.02 -18.84 3.08
N GLY A 322 13.64 -19.07 1.92
CA GLY A 322 13.79 -18.06 0.88
C GLY A 322 12.48 -17.70 0.17
N GLU A 323 12.37 -16.48 -0.36
CA GLU A 323 11.24 -16.05 -1.20
C GLU A 323 11.22 -16.73 -2.58
N TYR A 324 12.41 -17.09 -3.09
CA TYR A 324 12.58 -17.75 -4.37
C TYR A 324 13.10 -19.16 -4.15
N ARG A 325 12.53 -20.10 -4.89
CA ARG A 325 12.92 -21.52 -4.87
C ARG A 325 12.96 -22.03 -6.30
N ASP A 326 13.83 -22.99 -6.54
CA ASP A 326 13.82 -23.77 -7.78
C ASP A 326 12.42 -24.37 -7.99
N PRO A 327 11.72 -24.04 -9.10
CA PRO A 327 10.39 -24.58 -9.38
C PRO A 327 10.34 -26.11 -9.44
N THR A 328 11.46 -26.78 -9.74
CA THR A 328 11.55 -28.25 -9.74
C THR A 328 11.59 -28.84 -8.33
N ARG A 329 11.86 -28.00 -7.32
CA ARG A 329 11.88 -28.34 -5.89
C ARG A 329 10.63 -27.85 -5.16
N VAL A 330 9.52 -27.71 -5.88
CA VAL A 330 8.20 -27.36 -5.33
C VAL A 330 7.20 -28.42 -5.78
N PRO A 331 6.41 -29.02 -4.86
CA PRO A 331 5.38 -30.00 -5.22
C PRO A 331 4.24 -29.35 -6.02
N ALA A 332 3.53 -30.12 -6.84
CA ALA A 332 2.42 -29.57 -7.62
C ALA A 332 1.17 -29.36 -6.75
N GLN A 333 0.94 -30.24 -5.76
CA GLN A 333 -0.12 -30.06 -4.77
C GLN A 333 0.38 -29.28 -3.56
N GLN A 334 -0.49 -28.42 -3.01
CA GLN A 334 -0.21 -27.65 -1.80
C GLN A 334 1.08 -26.78 -1.90
N ALA A 335 1.42 -26.31 -3.11
CA ALA A 335 2.60 -25.48 -3.37
C ALA A 335 2.65 -24.21 -2.50
N SER A 336 1.51 -23.56 -2.27
CA SER A 336 1.42 -22.40 -1.37
C SER A 336 1.78 -22.76 0.06
N LEU A 337 1.35 -23.94 0.52
CA LEU A 337 1.62 -24.39 1.89
C LEU A 337 3.09 -24.75 2.04
N PHE A 338 3.65 -25.45 1.05
CA PHE A 338 5.06 -25.84 1.03
C PHE A 338 5.99 -24.62 1.05
N THR A 339 5.75 -23.64 0.20
CA THR A 339 6.59 -22.43 0.07
C THR A 339 6.41 -21.42 1.21
N ARG A 340 5.34 -21.55 2.01
CA ARG A 340 5.07 -20.69 3.18
C ARG A 340 5.31 -21.43 4.50
N PHE A 341 6.08 -22.51 4.44
CA PHE A 341 6.60 -23.22 5.60
C PHE A 341 8.12 -23.41 5.45
N LEU A 342 8.80 -23.85 6.52
CA LEU A 342 10.23 -24.10 6.43
C LEU A 342 10.50 -25.38 5.65
N HIS A 343 11.42 -25.31 4.69
CA HIS A 343 11.81 -26.48 3.88
C HIS A 343 12.21 -27.68 4.75
N PRO A 344 11.83 -28.93 4.41
CA PRO A 344 12.07 -30.10 5.26
C PRO A 344 13.54 -30.31 5.68
N GLU A 345 14.50 -30.09 4.78
CA GLU A 345 15.94 -30.22 5.12
C GLU A 345 16.42 -29.16 6.11
N SER A 346 15.94 -27.91 5.96
CA SER A 346 16.27 -26.81 6.87
C SER A 346 15.59 -27.03 8.22
N LEU A 347 14.37 -27.57 8.22
CA LEU A 347 13.63 -27.93 9.41
C LEU A 347 14.35 -29.03 10.21
N ASP A 348 14.78 -30.10 9.55
CA ASP A 348 15.55 -31.18 10.19
C ASP A 348 16.82 -30.66 10.86
N LYS A 349 17.63 -29.86 10.14
CA LYS A 349 18.86 -29.25 10.69
C LYS A 349 18.57 -28.35 11.90
N GLY A 350 17.51 -27.54 11.84
CA GLY A 350 17.09 -26.69 12.96
C GLY A 350 16.63 -27.51 14.17
N ILE A 351 15.85 -28.57 13.97
CA ILE A 351 15.40 -29.48 15.03
C ILE A 351 16.60 -30.22 15.65
N LEU A 352 17.51 -30.72 14.81
CA LEU A 352 18.73 -31.37 15.28
C LEU A 352 19.56 -30.42 16.16
N MET A 353 19.78 -29.18 15.71
CA MET A 353 20.57 -28.20 16.45
C MET A 353 19.90 -27.81 17.78
N THR A 354 18.59 -27.57 17.79
CA THR A 354 17.86 -27.25 19.03
C THR A 354 17.88 -28.41 20.05
N ARG A 355 17.89 -29.67 19.58
CA ARG A 355 18.02 -30.85 20.43
C ARG A 355 19.41 -31.00 21.04
N LEU A 356 20.46 -30.72 20.26
CA LEU A 356 21.86 -30.74 20.72
C LEU A 356 22.13 -29.68 21.79
N LEU A 357 21.53 -28.50 21.63
CA LEU A 357 21.68 -27.36 22.55
C LEU A 357 20.69 -27.39 23.73
N GLY A 358 19.67 -28.25 23.66
CA GLY A 358 18.64 -28.42 24.68
C GLY A 358 19.11 -29.19 25.91
N ARG A 359 18.16 -29.56 26.78
CA ARG A 359 18.42 -30.37 27.98
C ARG A 359 17.76 -31.74 27.81
N PRO A 360 18.49 -32.78 27.33
CA PRO A 360 17.92 -34.09 27.06
C PRO A 360 17.23 -34.73 28.27
N SER A 361 17.76 -34.50 29.48
CA SER A 361 17.19 -35.00 30.75
C SER A 361 15.79 -34.47 31.04
N GLN A 362 15.41 -33.33 30.48
CA GLN A 362 14.09 -32.71 30.64
C GLN A 362 13.14 -33.01 29.46
N ARG A 363 13.60 -33.81 28.48
CA ARG A 363 12.89 -34.10 27.21
C ARG A 363 12.32 -32.87 26.53
N ARG A 364 13.03 -31.75 26.61
CA ARG A 364 12.63 -30.48 26.01
C ARG A 364 13.83 -29.83 25.35
N ALA A 365 13.79 -29.77 24.03
CA ALA A 365 14.78 -29.05 23.23
C ALA A 365 14.61 -27.53 23.40
N LEU A 366 15.57 -26.76 22.90
CA LEU A 366 15.33 -25.32 22.73
C LEU A 366 14.20 -25.08 21.72
N PRO A 367 13.40 -24.00 21.85
CA PRO A 367 12.43 -23.64 20.83
C PRO A 367 13.09 -23.31 19.49
N LEU A 368 12.47 -23.78 18.41
CA LEU A 368 12.72 -23.34 17.04
C LEU A 368 11.53 -22.48 16.61
N PHE A 369 11.78 -21.20 16.37
CA PHE A 369 10.80 -20.30 15.76
C PHE A 369 10.88 -20.40 14.24
N ILE A 370 9.76 -20.65 13.59
CA ILE A 370 9.64 -20.68 12.14
C ILE A 370 8.93 -19.42 11.71
N ALA A 371 9.67 -18.51 11.09
CA ALA A 371 9.11 -17.31 10.48
C ALA A 371 8.62 -17.69 9.08
N ALA A 372 7.32 -17.81 8.91
CA ALA A 372 6.72 -18.12 7.63
C ALA A 372 6.64 -16.85 6.78
N ARG A 373 6.79 -16.99 5.45
CA ARG A 373 6.78 -15.87 4.50
C ARG A 373 5.43 -15.16 4.39
N ASP A 374 4.39 -15.69 5.03
CA ASP A 374 3.06 -15.08 5.17
C ASP A 374 2.89 -14.24 6.42
N GLY A 375 3.99 -13.99 7.12
CA GLY A 375 4.01 -13.22 8.35
C GLY A 375 3.61 -14.02 9.59
N ALA A 376 3.22 -15.30 9.46
CA ALA A 376 3.00 -16.15 10.62
C ALA A 376 4.32 -16.46 11.33
N MET A 377 4.22 -16.64 12.65
CA MET A 377 5.32 -17.10 13.47
C MET A 377 4.89 -18.38 14.17
N LEU A 378 5.58 -19.47 13.87
CA LEU A 378 5.34 -20.77 14.50
C LEU A 378 6.44 -21.05 15.51
N LYS A 379 6.12 -21.83 16.54
CA LYS A 379 7.05 -22.29 17.55
C LYS A 379 6.98 -23.81 17.59
N TYR A 380 8.11 -24.43 17.31
CA TYR A 380 8.31 -25.87 17.42
C TYR A 380 9.22 -26.18 18.61
N VAL A 381 8.82 -27.14 19.45
CA VAL A 381 9.66 -27.68 20.52
C VAL A 381 9.71 -29.20 20.39
N SER A 382 10.92 -29.73 20.16
CA SER A 382 11.15 -31.19 20.11
C SER A 382 10.97 -31.81 21.51
N ARG A 383 10.30 -32.97 21.52
CA ARG A 383 10.12 -33.83 22.71
C ARG A 383 11.05 -35.04 22.71
N TYR A 384 12.04 -35.08 21.80
CA TYR A 384 12.92 -36.22 21.58
C TYR A 384 12.15 -37.52 21.32
N SER A 385 11.05 -37.46 20.55
CA SER A 385 10.26 -38.66 20.25
C SER A 385 10.95 -39.53 19.20
N PRO A 386 10.77 -40.86 19.22
CA PRO A 386 11.23 -41.73 18.14
C PRO A 386 10.61 -41.38 16.79
N ASP A 387 9.34 -40.96 16.78
CA ASP A 387 8.62 -40.54 15.56
C ASP A 387 9.29 -39.33 14.89
N GLU A 388 9.92 -38.44 15.66
CA GLU A 388 10.67 -37.31 15.13
C GLU A 388 11.95 -37.76 14.42
N LEU A 389 12.60 -38.82 14.91
CA LEU A 389 13.81 -39.39 14.29
C LEU A 389 13.51 -40.11 12.98
N THR A 390 12.34 -40.73 12.86
CA THR A 390 11.92 -41.43 11.63
C THR A 390 11.36 -40.47 10.59
N LEU A 391 10.79 -39.31 10.98
CA LEU A 391 10.20 -38.34 10.06
C LEU A 391 11.20 -37.82 9.01
N PHE A 392 12.48 -37.68 9.38
CA PHE A 392 13.54 -37.16 8.52
C PHE A 392 14.55 -38.24 8.09
N ALA A 393 14.11 -39.50 8.02
CA ALA A 393 14.98 -40.60 7.64
C ALA A 393 15.60 -40.41 6.24
N LEU A 394 16.89 -40.74 6.14
CA LEU A 394 17.64 -40.74 4.88
C LEU A 394 17.47 -42.10 4.20
N LEU A 395 17.26 -42.05 2.89
CA LEU A 395 17.25 -43.22 2.02
C LEU A 395 18.67 -43.75 1.85
N SER A 396 18.78 -45.06 1.61
CA SER A 396 20.06 -45.64 1.22
C SER A 396 20.54 -45.11 -0.14
N GLU A 397 21.83 -45.16 -0.41
CA GLU A 397 22.39 -44.82 -1.74
C GLU A 397 21.74 -45.65 -2.87
N ALA A 398 21.36 -46.90 -2.58
CA ALA A 398 20.65 -47.78 -3.52
C ALA A 398 19.23 -47.30 -3.86
N GLU A 399 18.61 -46.50 -2.99
CA GLU A 399 17.27 -45.91 -3.15
C GLU A 399 17.31 -44.46 -3.66
N GLY A 400 18.50 -44.00 -4.08
CA GLY A 400 18.72 -42.66 -4.63
C GLY A 400 19.28 -41.63 -3.64
N GLY A 401 19.51 -42.02 -2.38
CA GLY A 401 19.99 -41.12 -1.33
C GLY A 401 19.00 -39.99 -0.98
N GLY A 402 19.39 -39.11 -0.05
CA GLY A 402 18.58 -37.98 0.37
C GLY A 402 17.41 -38.33 1.31
N MET A 403 16.56 -37.35 1.59
CA MET A 403 15.47 -37.48 2.56
C MET A 403 14.23 -38.13 1.93
N GLU A 404 13.76 -39.24 2.50
CA GLU A 404 12.58 -39.97 1.99
C GLU A 404 11.33 -39.07 1.92
N LEU A 405 11.12 -38.31 2.99
CA LEU A 405 10.03 -37.35 3.12
C LEU A 405 10.00 -36.35 1.95
N LEU A 406 11.15 -35.76 1.63
CA LEU A 406 11.25 -34.76 0.57
C LEU A 406 10.99 -35.37 -0.81
N ARG A 407 11.52 -36.57 -1.08
CA ARG A 407 11.21 -37.33 -2.32
C ARG A 407 9.71 -37.55 -2.46
N ASN A 408 9.05 -37.99 -1.40
CA ASN A 408 7.62 -38.30 -1.42
C ASN A 408 6.75 -37.03 -1.57
N LEU A 409 7.17 -35.91 -0.97
CA LEU A 409 6.52 -34.59 -1.15
C LEU A 409 6.63 -34.12 -2.61
N LEU A 410 7.84 -34.11 -3.18
CA LEU A 410 8.08 -33.64 -4.55
C LEU A 410 7.41 -34.52 -5.61
N ALA A 411 7.18 -35.80 -5.30
CA ALA A 411 6.44 -36.73 -6.14
C ALA A 411 4.91 -36.68 -5.91
N ASP A 412 4.41 -35.77 -5.06
CA ASP A 412 3.00 -35.66 -4.64
C ASP A 412 2.42 -36.98 -4.07
N VAL A 413 3.27 -37.88 -3.58
CA VAL A 413 2.88 -39.12 -2.88
C VAL A 413 2.40 -38.79 -1.47
N GLU A 414 3.05 -37.83 -0.84
CA GLU A 414 2.65 -37.29 0.46
C GLU A 414 2.33 -35.80 0.36
N GLN A 415 1.29 -35.36 1.07
CA GLN A 415 0.88 -33.96 1.11
C GLN A 415 1.62 -33.19 2.20
N THR A 416 1.99 -31.93 1.93
CA THR A 416 2.64 -31.03 2.91
C THR A 416 1.86 -30.93 4.23
N GLN A 417 0.53 -30.92 4.16
CA GLN A 417 -0.33 -30.89 5.35
C GLN A 417 -0.16 -32.15 6.23
N SER A 418 0.02 -33.33 5.63
CA SER A 418 0.29 -34.58 6.37
C SER A 418 1.58 -34.46 7.19
N VAL A 419 2.62 -33.87 6.58
CA VAL A 419 3.92 -33.65 7.24
C VAL A 419 3.78 -32.71 8.44
N ILE A 420 3.02 -31.63 8.30
CA ILE A 420 2.74 -30.70 9.41
C ILE A 420 2.01 -31.41 10.56
N HIS A 421 1.02 -32.27 10.25
CA HIS A 421 0.32 -33.06 11.25
C HIS A 421 1.23 -34.05 11.97
N ARG A 422 2.11 -34.75 11.23
CA ARG A 422 3.11 -35.65 11.81
C ARG A 422 4.12 -34.91 12.68
N LEU A 423 4.56 -33.73 12.26
CA LEU A 423 5.43 -32.86 13.04
C LEU A 423 4.74 -32.41 14.35
N ALA A 424 3.49 -31.97 14.27
CA ALA A 424 2.69 -31.56 15.42
C ALA A 424 2.42 -32.73 16.40
N HIS A 425 2.33 -33.96 15.88
CA HIS A 425 2.23 -35.18 16.70
C HIS A 425 3.57 -35.55 17.35
N ALA A 426 4.68 -35.47 16.61
CA ALA A 426 6.02 -35.82 17.11
C ALA A 426 6.50 -34.86 18.21
N GLY A 427 6.30 -33.55 18.04
CA GLY A 427 6.74 -32.50 18.97
C GLY A 427 5.60 -31.63 19.53
N GLU A 428 5.91 -30.36 19.78
CA GLU A 428 4.95 -29.31 20.12
C GLU A 428 5.03 -28.20 19.07
N LEU A 429 4.13 -28.25 18.07
CA LEU A 429 3.97 -27.18 17.09
C LEU A 429 2.83 -26.24 17.52
N SER A 430 3.11 -24.94 17.56
CA SER A 430 2.12 -23.92 17.90
C SER A 430 2.28 -22.66 17.05
N VAL A 431 1.18 -21.99 16.76
CA VAL A 431 1.13 -20.70 16.06
C VAL A 431 1.18 -19.59 17.11
N VAL A 432 2.22 -18.77 17.08
CA VAL A 432 2.43 -17.63 17.98
C VAL A 432 1.92 -16.34 17.37
N HIS A 433 2.13 -16.16 16.05
CA HIS A 433 1.54 -15.09 15.28
C HIS A 433 0.79 -15.67 14.08
N THR A 434 -0.45 -15.24 13.88
CA THR A 434 -1.33 -15.78 12.83
C THR A 434 -1.14 -15.09 11.49
N SER A 435 -1.41 -15.82 10.42
CA SER A 435 -1.55 -15.29 9.06
C SER A 435 -2.88 -15.78 8.45
N GLU A 436 -3.13 -15.47 7.18
CA GLU A 436 -4.27 -16.05 6.46
C GLU A 436 -4.16 -17.56 6.27
N LEU A 437 -2.95 -18.11 6.12
CA LEU A 437 -2.73 -19.55 6.05
C LEU A 437 -2.84 -20.19 7.44
N TRP A 438 -2.15 -19.60 8.43
CA TRP A 438 -2.10 -20.01 9.83
C TRP A 438 -3.08 -19.20 10.67
N SER A 439 -4.38 -19.38 10.42
CA SER A 439 -5.43 -18.47 10.91
C SER A 439 -5.74 -18.58 12.41
N ARG A 440 -5.24 -19.61 13.11
CA ARG A 440 -5.53 -19.86 14.54
C ARG A 440 -4.24 -19.87 15.34
N ALA A 441 -4.19 -19.04 16.38
CA ALA A 441 -3.11 -19.05 17.37
C ALA A 441 -3.23 -20.30 18.26
N GLY A 442 -2.15 -20.68 18.95
CA GLY A 442 -2.13 -21.83 19.85
C GLY A 442 -1.62 -23.12 19.19
N ARG A 443 -1.83 -24.25 19.86
CA ARG A 443 -1.28 -25.55 19.43
C ARG A 443 -1.94 -26.01 18.13
N VAL A 444 -1.14 -26.48 17.18
CA VAL A 444 -1.66 -27.10 15.94
C VAL A 444 -2.32 -28.43 16.30
N GLN A 445 -3.64 -28.49 16.09
CA GLN A 445 -4.48 -29.66 16.37
C GLN A 445 -4.61 -30.54 15.13
N THR A 446 -5.10 -31.78 15.31
CA THR A 446 -5.30 -32.74 14.20
C THR A 446 -6.36 -32.31 13.18
N ASP A 447 -7.28 -31.42 13.56
CA ASP A 447 -8.29 -30.81 12.69
C ASP A 447 -7.78 -29.55 11.96
N TRP A 448 -6.52 -29.17 12.14
CA TRP A 448 -5.96 -27.99 11.49
C TRP A 448 -5.97 -28.11 9.95
N GLN A 449 -6.39 -27.03 9.30
CA GLN A 449 -6.49 -26.91 7.85
C GLN A 449 -5.85 -25.59 7.39
N PRO A 450 -5.08 -25.59 6.29
CA PRO A 450 -4.53 -24.35 5.74
C PRO A 450 -5.65 -23.45 5.22
N PHE A 451 -5.47 -22.13 5.39
CA PHE A 451 -6.42 -21.11 4.93
C PHE A 451 -7.84 -21.26 5.52
N GLN A 452 -7.95 -21.78 6.74
CA GLN A 452 -9.23 -21.92 7.42
C GLN A 452 -9.84 -20.53 7.63
N GLY A 453 -11.00 -20.28 7.03
CA GLY A 453 -11.72 -19.00 7.10
C GLY A 453 -11.26 -17.94 6.10
N LEU A 454 -10.38 -18.27 5.14
CA LEU A 454 -9.99 -17.34 4.08
C LEU A 454 -11.21 -16.92 3.25
N MET A 455 -11.36 -15.61 3.08
CA MET A 455 -12.43 -14.99 2.30
C MET A 455 -11.92 -14.52 0.93
N ARG A 456 -12.86 -14.33 0.00
CA ARG A 456 -12.57 -13.67 -1.28
C ARG A 456 -11.94 -12.30 -1.06
N ARG A 457 -11.12 -11.85 -2.02
CA ARG A 457 -10.60 -10.48 -2.04
C ARG A 457 -11.72 -9.51 -2.43
N ASN A 458 -11.80 -8.38 -1.75
CA ASN A 458 -12.66 -7.27 -2.15
C ASN A 458 -12.30 -6.80 -3.56
N LEU A 459 -13.29 -6.35 -4.31
CA LEU A 459 -13.11 -5.91 -5.69
C LEU A 459 -13.45 -4.41 -5.84
N SER A 460 -12.79 -3.79 -6.81
CA SER A 460 -13.10 -2.45 -7.27
C SER A 460 -14.48 -2.41 -7.96
N PRO A 461 -14.97 -1.19 -8.28
CA PRO A 461 -16.01 -1.02 -9.29
C PRO A 461 -15.63 -1.63 -10.65
N VAL A 462 -16.61 -1.72 -11.53
CA VAL A 462 -16.44 -2.22 -12.90
C VAL A 462 -15.99 -1.08 -13.85
N PHE A 463 -15.04 -1.38 -14.73
CA PHE A 463 -14.45 -0.48 -15.73
C PHE A 463 -14.53 -1.08 -17.14
N ILE A 464 -14.38 -0.24 -18.16
CA ILE A 464 -14.38 -0.68 -19.57
C ILE A 464 -12.98 -1.07 -20.10
N SER A 465 -11.92 -0.77 -19.34
CA SER A 465 -10.55 -1.10 -19.71
C SER A 465 -9.72 -1.57 -18.50
N ALA A 466 -8.71 -2.40 -18.75
CA ALA A 466 -7.76 -2.81 -17.72
C ALA A 466 -6.91 -1.62 -17.23
N ASP A 467 -6.62 -0.64 -18.09
CA ASP A 467 -5.86 0.55 -17.72
C ASP A 467 -6.62 1.40 -16.69
N ASP A 468 -7.95 1.55 -16.82
CA ASP A 468 -8.77 2.30 -15.86
C ASP A 468 -8.90 1.56 -14.52
N ALA A 469 -9.06 0.22 -14.55
CA ALA A 469 -9.02 -0.60 -13.33
C ALA A 469 -7.64 -0.49 -12.62
N ALA A 470 -6.54 -0.47 -13.39
CA ALA A 470 -5.20 -0.27 -12.86
C ALA A 470 -5.01 1.15 -12.29
N ARG A 471 -5.57 2.19 -12.92
CA ARG A 471 -5.57 3.57 -12.39
C ARG A 471 -6.28 3.64 -11.04
N HIS A 472 -7.44 2.99 -10.93
CA HIS A 472 -8.18 2.97 -9.67
C HIS A 472 -7.42 2.29 -8.54
N ALA A 473 -6.72 1.19 -8.83
CA ALA A 473 -5.83 0.56 -7.86
C ALA A 473 -4.62 1.45 -7.52
N HIS A 474 -4.03 2.08 -8.54
CA HIS A 474 -2.90 3.01 -8.40
C HIS A 474 -3.24 4.21 -7.51
N GLU A 475 -4.43 4.80 -7.63
CA GLU A 475 -4.89 5.91 -6.76
C GLU A 475 -4.80 5.57 -5.25
N GLN A 476 -4.88 4.29 -4.88
CA GLN A 476 -4.84 3.84 -3.48
C GLN A 476 -3.42 3.53 -2.96
N ILE A 477 -2.45 3.34 -3.86
CA ILE A 477 -1.08 2.88 -3.51
C ILE A 477 0.04 3.75 -4.06
N ALA A 478 -0.26 4.72 -4.93
CA ALA A 478 0.73 5.62 -5.50
C ALA A 478 1.52 6.33 -4.40
N GLY A 479 2.85 6.29 -4.51
CA GLY A 479 3.76 6.91 -3.52
C GLY A 479 3.89 6.20 -2.17
N ARG A 480 3.14 5.12 -1.92
CA ARG A 480 3.29 4.32 -0.68
C ARG A 480 4.59 3.51 -0.71
N VAL A 481 5.24 3.44 0.45
CA VAL A 481 6.55 2.79 0.63
C VAL A 481 6.60 1.89 1.87
N ASP A 482 5.51 1.80 2.62
CA ASP A 482 5.40 1.04 3.87
C ASP A 482 5.32 -0.48 3.66
N ALA A 483 4.85 -0.91 2.49
CA ALA A 483 4.81 -2.31 2.08
C ALA A 483 4.91 -2.43 0.55
N VAL A 484 5.02 -3.66 0.07
CA VAL A 484 4.81 -4.00 -1.33
C VAL A 484 3.34 -4.24 -1.54
N TYR A 485 2.73 -3.49 -2.45
CA TYR A 485 1.31 -3.60 -2.77
C TYR A 485 1.11 -4.34 -4.08
N GLY A 486 -0.02 -4.99 -4.23
CA GLY A 486 -0.41 -5.52 -5.54
C GLY A 486 -1.76 -6.21 -5.54
N GLY A 487 -2.14 -6.68 -6.72
CA GLY A 487 -3.42 -7.34 -6.94
C GLY A 487 -3.59 -7.83 -8.38
N LEU A 488 -4.75 -8.43 -8.64
CA LEU A 488 -5.12 -8.97 -9.94
C LEU A 488 -6.18 -8.10 -10.59
N ILE A 489 -6.14 -8.02 -11.92
CA ILE A 489 -7.18 -7.41 -12.75
C ILE A 489 -7.88 -8.53 -13.51
N TYR A 490 -9.17 -8.64 -13.28
CA TYR A 490 -10.05 -9.60 -13.92
C TYR A 490 -10.78 -8.98 -15.10
N LYS A 491 -11.14 -9.83 -16.06
CA LYS A 491 -12.09 -9.55 -17.13
C LYS A 491 -13.23 -10.54 -17.04
N ASP A 492 -14.46 -10.05 -17.01
CA ASP A 492 -15.64 -10.92 -17.02
C ASP A 492 -16.17 -11.22 -18.43
N LEU A 493 -17.24 -12.02 -18.47
CA LEU A 493 -17.97 -12.38 -19.68
C LEU A 493 -18.53 -11.18 -20.45
N ASN A 494 -18.69 -10.03 -19.80
CA ASN A 494 -19.19 -8.79 -20.43
C ASN A 494 -18.08 -7.91 -20.99
N HIS A 495 -16.85 -8.41 -21.00
CA HIS A 495 -15.65 -7.68 -21.38
C HIS A 495 -15.42 -6.41 -20.55
N CYS A 496 -15.92 -6.40 -19.32
CA CYS A 496 -15.61 -5.36 -18.35
C CYS A 496 -14.48 -5.83 -17.43
N TYR A 497 -13.82 -4.88 -16.81
CA TYR A 497 -12.60 -5.08 -16.04
C TYR A 497 -12.79 -4.59 -14.61
N PHE A 498 -12.22 -5.30 -13.65
CA PHE A 498 -12.23 -4.89 -12.25
C PHE A 498 -10.99 -5.46 -11.57
N ALA A 499 -10.47 -4.71 -10.60
CA ALA A 499 -9.28 -5.07 -9.85
C ALA A 499 -9.67 -5.64 -8.49
N THR A 500 -8.88 -6.56 -7.95
CA THR A 500 -8.87 -6.80 -6.50
C THR A 500 -8.40 -5.52 -5.80
N GLU A 501 -8.82 -5.29 -4.57
CA GLU A 501 -8.24 -4.21 -3.77
C GLU A 501 -6.74 -4.48 -3.49
N PRO A 502 -5.92 -3.42 -3.34
CA PRO A 502 -4.49 -3.60 -3.13
C PRO A 502 -4.20 -4.30 -1.81
N MET A 503 -3.47 -5.40 -1.89
CA MET A 503 -3.00 -6.14 -0.74
C MET A 503 -1.57 -5.73 -0.39
N ALA A 504 -1.29 -5.50 0.88
CA ALA A 504 0.05 -5.23 1.39
C ALA A 504 0.78 -6.54 1.72
N LEU A 505 2.01 -6.68 1.24
CA LEU A 505 2.93 -7.75 1.57
C LEU A 505 4.27 -7.15 2.03
N HIS A 506 4.94 -7.84 2.94
CA HIS A 506 6.27 -7.45 3.42
C HIS A 506 7.41 -8.23 2.73
N THR A 507 7.13 -8.79 1.55
CA THR A 507 8.12 -9.42 0.66
C THR A 507 8.89 -8.38 -0.13
N GLU A 508 9.86 -8.81 -0.94
CA GLU A 508 10.58 -7.93 -1.84
C GLU A 508 9.80 -7.58 -3.11
N THR A 509 9.20 -8.59 -3.75
CA THR A 509 8.31 -8.42 -4.90
C THR A 509 6.93 -8.95 -4.57
N PHE A 510 5.92 -8.43 -5.27
CA PHE A 510 4.56 -8.91 -5.10
C PHE A 510 4.37 -10.25 -5.83
N ASP A 511 4.15 -11.32 -5.08
CA ASP A 511 3.74 -12.60 -5.65
C ASP A 511 2.21 -12.65 -5.79
N LEU A 512 1.75 -13.07 -6.97
CA LEU A 512 0.35 -13.04 -7.35
C LEU A 512 -0.46 -14.17 -6.73
N GLN A 513 0.20 -15.26 -6.33
CA GLN A 513 -0.44 -16.38 -5.65
C GLN A 513 -0.90 -16.03 -4.24
N TRP A 514 -0.54 -14.85 -3.73
CA TRP A 514 -1.11 -14.32 -2.48
C TRP A 514 -2.55 -13.85 -2.66
N VAL A 515 -2.89 -13.33 -3.83
CA VAL A 515 -4.22 -12.74 -4.09
C VAL A 515 -5.26 -13.85 -4.06
N THR A 516 -5.00 -14.92 -4.82
CA THR A 516 -5.82 -16.14 -4.83
C THR A 516 -4.88 -17.35 -4.84
N PRO A 517 -4.64 -17.98 -3.68
CA PRO A 517 -3.85 -19.20 -3.61
C PRO A 517 -4.42 -20.29 -4.53
N PRO A 518 -3.59 -21.08 -5.24
CA PRO A 518 -4.06 -22.18 -6.09
C PRO A 518 -5.02 -23.14 -5.38
N GLU A 519 -4.76 -23.45 -4.10
CA GLU A 519 -5.58 -24.30 -3.24
C GLU A 519 -6.96 -23.69 -2.91
N LYS A 520 -7.11 -22.39 -3.14
CA LYS A 520 -8.32 -21.61 -2.93
C LYS A 520 -8.76 -20.88 -4.21
N ALA A 521 -8.44 -21.44 -5.38
CA ALA A 521 -8.85 -20.90 -6.67
C ALA A 521 -10.38 -20.71 -6.81
N THR A 522 -11.18 -21.45 -6.04
CA THR A 522 -12.65 -21.29 -5.95
C THR A 522 -13.11 -19.97 -5.34
N LEU A 523 -12.21 -19.19 -4.71
CA LEU A 523 -12.48 -17.83 -4.24
C LEU A 523 -12.31 -16.77 -5.33
N ALA A 524 -11.80 -17.14 -6.51
CA ALA A 524 -11.77 -16.24 -7.66
C ALA A 524 -13.21 -15.87 -8.08
N PRO A 525 -13.43 -14.65 -8.59
CA PRO A 525 -14.75 -14.24 -9.06
C PRO A 525 -15.27 -15.16 -10.17
N PRO A 526 -16.49 -15.73 -10.05
CA PRO A 526 -17.00 -16.70 -11.01
C PRO A 526 -17.21 -16.05 -12.38
N GLY A 527 -16.88 -16.78 -13.45
CA GLY A 527 -17.01 -16.29 -14.83
C GLY A 527 -16.01 -15.19 -15.23
N ALA A 528 -14.99 -14.92 -14.40
CA ALA A 528 -13.95 -13.95 -14.70
C ALA A 528 -12.59 -14.60 -14.89
N THR A 529 -11.76 -14.02 -15.77
CA THR A 529 -10.40 -14.47 -16.05
C THR A 529 -9.39 -13.39 -15.67
N VAL A 530 -8.23 -13.79 -15.17
CA VAL A 530 -7.13 -12.86 -14.89
C VAL A 530 -6.55 -12.38 -16.23
N VAL A 531 -6.48 -11.07 -16.43
CA VAL A 531 -5.92 -10.48 -17.66
C VAL A 531 -4.66 -9.67 -17.39
N ALA A 532 -4.50 -9.16 -16.17
CA ALA A 532 -3.32 -8.44 -15.77
C ALA A 532 -3.11 -8.50 -14.26
N ALA A 533 -1.93 -8.06 -13.82
CA ALA A 533 -1.63 -7.82 -12.41
C ALA A 533 -1.02 -6.43 -12.25
N TYR A 534 -1.25 -5.81 -11.10
CA TYR A 534 -0.59 -4.56 -10.72
C TYR A 534 0.21 -4.78 -9.45
N GLN A 535 1.34 -4.08 -9.34
CA GLN A 535 2.22 -4.16 -8.18
C GLN A 535 2.96 -2.85 -7.94
N THR A 536 3.33 -2.60 -6.69
CA THR A 536 4.49 -1.77 -6.35
C THR A 536 5.68 -2.70 -6.12
N ARG A 537 6.82 -2.12 -5.78
CA ARG A 537 8.01 -2.87 -5.41
C ARG A 537 8.64 -2.25 -4.18
N ARG A 538 9.40 -3.05 -3.43
CA ARG A 538 10.32 -2.48 -2.45
C ARG A 538 11.48 -1.85 -3.22
N ILE A 539 11.76 -0.59 -2.92
CA ILE A 539 12.92 0.12 -3.46
C ILE A 539 14.01 0.07 -2.40
N TYR A 540 15.14 -0.52 -2.74
CA TYR A 540 16.29 -0.56 -1.83
C TYR A 540 17.06 0.76 -1.89
N PRO A 541 17.63 1.18 -0.75
CA PRO A 541 18.36 2.44 -0.63
C PRO A 541 19.60 2.56 -1.52
N LEU A 542 20.15 1.45 -2.01
CA LEU A 542 21.39 1.39 -2.80
C LEU A 542 21.46 2.46 -3.91
N GLN A 543 22.23 3.52 -3.66
CA GLN A 543 22.54 4.57 -4.62
C GLN A 543 23.85 4.21 -5.31
N LEU A 544 23.73 3.54 -6.46
CA LEU A 544 24.87 3.38 -7.36
C LEU A 544 25.25 4.77 -7.88
N TRP A 545 26.54 5.11 -7.99
CA TRP A 545 26.86 6.48 -8.43
C TRP A 545 26.62 6.61 -9.92
N ARG A 546 25.51 7.27 -10.21
CA ARG A 546 25.04 7.70 -11.52
C ARG A 546 24.27 9.00 -11.29
N PRO A 547 24.07 9.82 -12.34
CA PRO A 547 23.28 11.03 -12.20
C PRO A 547 21.92 10.75 -11.57
N ASP A 548 21.41 11.68 -10.76
CA ASP A 548 20.12 11.54 -10.04
C ASP A 548 18.98 11.08 -10.95
N LEU A 549 18.96 11.57 -12.20
CA LEU A 549 17.96 11.17 -13.19
C LEU A 549 18.01 9.68 -13.55
N ASP A 550 19.20 9.11 -13.67
CA ASP A 550 19.40 7.68 -13.97
C ASP A 550 19.03 6.83 -12.74
N GLU A 551 19.35 7.29 -11.52
CA GLU A 551 18.96 6.64 -10.27
C GLU A 551 17.43 6.65 -10.09
N GLN A 552 16.78 7.79 -10.34
CA GLN A 552 15.32 7.87 -10.33
C GLN A 552 14.71 6.96 -11.40
N LEU A 553 15.32 6.87 -12.59
CA LEU A 553 14.79 6.02 -13.66
C LEU A 553 14.79 4.54 -13.30
N ILE A 554 15.89 4.03 -12.74
CA ILE A 554 15.95 2.60 -12.39
C ILE A 554 15.01 2.24 -11.23
N ARG A 555 14.77 3.17 -10.29
CA ARG A 555 13.86 2.99 -9.14
C ARG A 555 12.39 2.98 -9.56
N ASN A 556 12.08 3.58 -10.71
CA ASN A 556 10.73 3.68 -11.28
C ASN A 556 10.57 2.83 -12.56
N MET A 557 11.30 1.71 -12.66
CA MET A 557 11.20 0.73 -13.74
C MET A 557 11.17 -0.70 -13.17
N PHE A 558 10.59 -1.65 -13.93
CA PHE A 558 10.68 -3.07 -13.60
C PHE A 558 12.15 -3.52 -13.53
N GLU A 559 12.47 -4.42 -12.62
CA GLU A 559 13.79 -5.05 -12.57
C GLU A 559 13.88 -6.17 -13.63
N PRO A 560 15.08 -6.47 -14.15
CA PRO A 560 15.31 -7.58 -15.08
C PRO A 560 14.60 -8.89 -14.70
N HIS A 561 14.67 -9.30 -13.44
CA HIS A 561 14.07 -10.55 -12.97
C HIS A 561 12.52 -10.51 -12.92
N GLU A 562 11.92 -9.32 -12.73
CA GLU A 562 10.47 -9.14 -12.81
C GLU A 562 9.97 -9.23 -14.25
N LEU A 563 10.73 -8.67 -15.20
CA LEU A 563 10.45 -8.83 -16.63
C LEU A 563 10.59 -10.29 -17.06
N TYR A 564 11.59 -11.02 -16.53
CA TYR A 564 11.74 -12.46 -16.78
C TYR A 564 10.48 -13.22 -16.36
N ARG A 565 9.98 -12.96 -15.14
CA ARG A 565 8.74 -13.56 -14.62
C ARG A 565 7.53 -13.18 -15.49
N ALA A 566 7.40 -11.91 -15.87
CA ALA A 566 6.30 -11.43 -16.72
C ALA A 566 6.28 -12.10 -18.10
N ILE A 567 7.44 -12.28 -18.73
CA ILE A 567 7.57 -12.94 -20.04
C ILE A 567 7.27 -14.45 -19.92
N LYS A 568 7.73 -15.12 -18.86
CA LYS A 568 7.45 -16.54 -18.62
C LYS A 568 5.97 -16.80 -18.30
N SER A 569 5.31 -15.94 -17.53
CA SER A 569 3.91 -16.09 -17.12
C SER A 569 2.90 -15.53 -18.13
N ARG A 570 3.30 -15.23 -19.38
CA ARG A 570 2.44 -14.53 -20.37
C ARG A 570 1.10 -15.23 -20.64
N GLY A 571 1.08 -16.57 -20.54
CA GLY A 571 -0.10 -17.38 -20.83
C GLY A 571 -1.14 -17.34 -19.72
N GLU A 572 -0.70 -17.06 -18.48
CA GLU A 572 -1.57 -16.88 -17.32
C GLU A 572 -1.98 -15.41 -17.17
N ILE A 573 -1.06 -14.48 -17.47
CA ILE A 573 -1.24 -13.05 -17.24
C ILE A 573 -0.63 -12.26 -18.39
N ALA A 574 -1.48 -11.59 -19.16
CA ALA A 574 -1.07 -10.93 -20.38
C ALA A 574 -0.29 -9.62 -20.15
N ALA A 575 -0.56 -8.88 -19.07
CA ALA A 575 0.09 -7.59 -18.78
C ALA A 575 0.41 -7.40 -17.30
N ARG A 576 1.47 -6.62 -17.02
CA ARG A 576 1.87 -6.21 -15.67
C ARG A 576 1.88 -4.70 -15.57
N TYR A 577 1.33 -4.15 -14.48
CA TYR A 577 1.37 -2.73 -14.16
C TYR A 577 2.30 -2.50 -12.97
N LEU A 578 3.22 -1.54 -13.09
CA LEU A 578 4.08 -1.09 -12.00
C LEU A 578 3.62 0.30 -11.56
N SER A 579 3.17 0.40 -10.31
CA SER A 579 2.87 1.65 -9.64
C SER A 579 4.14 2.15 -8.97
N ASN A 580 4.67 3.25 -9.47
CA ASN A 580 5.97 3.78 -9.09
C ASN A 580 5.88 4.83 -7.97
N ARG A 581 7.02 5.08 -7.32
CA ARG A 581 7.14 6.07 -6.23
C ARG A 581 7.01 7.51 -6.73
N ASP A 582 7.41 7.76 -7.97
CA ASP A 582 7.26 9.08 -8.62
C ASP A 582 5.81 9.39 -9.06
N GLY A 583 4.86 8.51 -8.74
CA GLY A 583 3.45 8.63 -9.11
C GLY A 583 3.13 8.17 -10.53
N SER A 584 4.09 7.61 -11.27
CA SER A 584 3.80 7.02 -12.58
C SER A 584 3.20 5.62 -12.47
N LEU A 585 2.47 5.22 -13.52
CA LEU A 585 1.94 3.87 -13.70
C LEU A 585 2.38 3.36 -15.06
N ILE A 586 3.20 2.30 -15.08
CA ILE A 586 3.77 1.74 -16.31
C ILE A 586 3.17 0.37 -16.56
N ARG A 587 2.70 0.13 -17.79
CA ARG A 587 2.26 -1.19 -18.27
C ARG A 587 3.35 -1.85 -19.10
N PHE A 588 3.64 -3.10 -18.79
CA PHE A 588 4.48 -4.00 -19.57
C PHE A 588 3.66 -5.17 -20.11
N THR A 589 3.67 -5.36 -21.43
CA THR A 589 2.98 -6.46 -22.11
C THR A 589 3.98 -7.23 -22.99
N PRO A 590 4.29 -8.50 -22.66
CA PRO A 590 5.13 -9.36 -23.51
C PRO A 590 4.53 -9.56 -24.90
N ARG A 591 5.37 -9.64 -25.94
CA ARG A 591 4.95 -9.84 -27.34
C ARG A 591 5.23 -11.24 -27.88
N GLY A 592 6.15 -12.00 -27.27
CA GLY A 592 6.56 -13.31 -27.77
C GLY A 592 7.37 -13.25 -29.08
N SER A 593 8.10 -12.15 -29.33
CA SER A 593 8.93 -11.99 -30.54
C SER A 593 10.27 -12.75 -30.42
N GLY A 594 10.94 -13.01 -31.55
CA GLY A 594 12.27 -13.63 -31.54
C GLY A 594 13.33 -12.82 -30.78
N ASP A 595 13.29 -11.49 -30.92
CA ASP A 595 14.16 -10.58 -30.16
C ASP A 595 13.88 -10.63 -28.65
N GLU A 596 12.61 -10.87 -28.27
CA GLU A 596 12.23 -11.07 -26.88
C GLU A 596 12.86 -12.35 -26.30
N GLN A 597 13.07 -13.40 -27.09
CA GLN A 597 13.75 -14.62 -26.64
C GLN A 597 15.24 -14.37 -26.32
N VAL A 598 15.92 -13.57 -27.13
CA VAL A 598 17.32 -13.16 -26.88
C VAL A 598 17.41 -12.28 -25.64
N PHE A 599 16.49 -11.32 -25.50
CA PHE A 599 16.40 -10.49 -24.30
C PHE A 599 16.12 -11.34 -23.05
N LEU A 600 15.21 -12.31 -23.14
CA LEU A 600 14.85 -13.21 -22.04
C LEU A 600 16.08 -13.97 -21.51
N ALA A 601 16.98 -14.42 -22.38
CA ALA A 601 18.22 -15.09 -21.98
C ALA A 601 19.16 -14.16 -21.18
N SER A 602 19.15 -12.85 -21.47
CA SER A 602 20.00 -11.87 -20.75
C SER A 602 19.50 -11.52 -19.35
N ILE A 603 18.21 -11.75 -19.08
CA ILE A 603 17.54 -11.47 -17.81
C ILE A 603 17.16 -12.74 -17.03
N ALA A 604 17.49 -13.92 -17.58
CA ALA A 604 17.23 -15.20 -16.93
C ALA A 604 18.19 -15.44 -15.76
N PRO A 605 17.73 -16.12 -14.68
CA PRO A 605 18.61 -16.58 -13.62
C PRO A 605 19.63 -17.63 -14.13
N PRO A 606 20.68 -17.92 -13.34
CA PRO A 606 21.60 -19.01 -13.64
C PRO A 606 20.86 -20.35 -13.73
N VAL A 607 21.24 -21.21 -14.67
CA VAL A 607 20.58 -22.50 -14.91
C VAL A 607 20.73 -23.44 -13.72
N GLU A 608 21.90 -23.44 -13.08
CA GLU A 608 22.22 -24.30 -11.93
C GLU A 608 21.60 -23.78 -10.62
N HIS A 609 21.23 -22.49 -10.56
CA HIS A 609 20.71 -21.80 -9.39
C HIS A 609 19.51 -20.90 -9.74
N PRO A 610 18.38 -21.48 -10.19
CA PRO A 610 17.21 -20.71 -10.64
C PRO A 610 16.58 -19.84 -9.54
N GLU A 611 16.81 -20.17 -8.27
CA GLU A 611 16.42 -19.37 -7.10
C GLU A 611 17.15 -18.03 -7.01
N GLN A 612 18.33 -17.91 -7.63
CA GLN A 612 19.14 -16.67 -7.63
C GLN A 612 18.66 -15.71 -8.72
N VAL A 613 17.38 -15.29 -8.65
CA VAL A 613 16.67 -14.53 -9.69
C VAL A 613 17.37 -13.24 -10.13
N ARG A 614 18.17 -12.62 -9.24
CA ARG A 614 18.91 -11.39 -9.53
C ARG A 614 20.25 -11.61 -10.20
N LYS A 615 20.82 -12.81 -10.18
CA LYS A 615 22.12 -13.10 -10.76
C LYS A 615 22.02 -13.32 -12.26
N ASN A 616 21.52 -12.31 -12.97
CA ASN A 616 21.40 -12.30 -14.43
C ASN A 616 22.34 -11.26 -15.06
N THR A 617 22.72 -11.54 -16.31
CA THR A 617 23.69 -10.74 -17.06
C THR A 617 23.31 -9.25 -17.12
N LEU A 618 22.04 -8.93 -17.33
CA LEU A 618 21.59 -7.54 -17.47
C LEU A 618 21.60 -6.80 -16.13
N GLN A 619 21.21 -7.46 -15.03
CA GLN A 619 21.29 -6.91 -13.69
C GLN A 619 22.74 -6.58 -13.31
N PHE A 620 23.69 -7.47 -13.61
CA PHE A 620 25.11 -7.21 -13.37
C PHE A 620 25.61 -6.01 -14.17
N LYS A 621 25.23 -5.89 -15.46
CA LYS A 621 25.58 -4.73 -16.28
C LYS A 621 24.99 -3.41 -15.75
N LEU A 622 23.74 -3.44 -15.29
CA LEU A 622 23.08 -2.27 -14.67
C LEU A 622 23.77 -1.86 -13.37
N ARG A 623 24.21 -2.84 -12.58
CA ARG A 623 24.95 -2.58 -11.33
C ARG A 623 26.35 -2.02 -11.57
N ALA A 624 27.06 -2.56 -12.54
CA ALA A 624 28.40 -2.10 -12.91
C ALA A 624 28.40 -0.77 -13.71
N ASN A 625 27.24 -0.11 -13.87
CA ASN A 625 27.06 1.05 -14.76
C ASN A 625 27.54 0.82 -16.21
N ALA A 626 27.68 -0.44 -16.63
CA ALA A 626 28.08 -0.83 -17.99
C ALA A 626 26.97 -0.59 -19.01
N ILE A 627 25.72 -0.50 -18.55
CA ILE A 627 24.56 -0.06 -19.32
C ILE A 627 23.80 1.01 -18.53
N LYS A 628 23.40 2.09 -19.21
CA LYS A 628 22.59 3.15 -18.56
C LYS A 628 21.13 2.70 -18.38
N PRO A 629 20.43 3.13 -17.32
CA PRO A 629 19.00 2.86 -17.15
C PRO A 629 18.15 3.25 -18.38
N GLY A 630 18.45 4.38 -19.04
CA GLY A 630 17.78 4.77 -20.28
C GLY A 630 18.00 3.79 -21.45
N GLN A 631 19.18 3.15 -21.53
CA GLN A 631 19.45 2.12 -22.54
C GLN A 631 18.69 0.83 -22.23
N TYR A 632 18.56 0.47 -20.95
CA TYR A 632 17.73 -0.66 -20.52
C TYR A 632 16.26 -0.46 -20.91
N VAL A 633 15.67 0.71 -20.65
CA VAL A 633 14.30 1.04 -21.09
C VAL A 633 14.16 0.96 -22.62
N ALA A 634 15.16 1.43 -23.36
CA ALA A 634 15.16 1.35 -24.82
C ALA A 634 15.24 -0.11 -25.35
N GLN A 635 15.93 -1.01 -24.64
CA GLN A 635 15.96 -2.44 -24.96
C GLN A 635 14.62 -3.10 -24.66
N ALA A 636 14.05 -2.88 -23.47
CA ALA A 636 12.77 -3.44 -23.06
C ALA A 636 11.62 -3.00 -23.99
N SER A 637 11.56 -1.72 -24.36
CA SER A 637 10.55 -1.18 -25.29
C SER A 637 10.73 -1.61 -26.75
N ARG A 638 11.89 -2.15 -27.12
CA ARG A 638 12.10 -2.72 -28.47
C ARG A 638 11.49 -4.12 -28.59
N VAL A 639 11.63 -4.94 -27.55
CA VAL A 639 11.27 -6.36 -27.57
C VAL A 639 9.85 -6.63 -27.09
N SER A 640 9.30 -5.74 -26.26
CA SER A 640 7.97 -5.86 -25.66
C SER A 640 7.20 -4.53 -25.74
N ASP A 641 5.93 -4.54 -25.38
CA ASP A 641 5.11 -3.33 -25.38
C ASP A 641 5.13 -2.64 -24.01
N VAL A 642 5.74 -1.45 -23.95
CA VAL A 642 5.84 -0.64 -22.74
C VAL A 642 5.02 0.63 -22.91
N HIS A 643 4.13 0.91 -21.96
CA HIS A 643 3.23 2.06 -22.00
C HIS A 643 3.25 2.82 -20.67
N VAL A 644 3.30 4.15 -20.77
CA VAL A 644 2.99 5.05 -19.64
C VAL A 644 1.49 5.21 -19.59
N VAL A 645 0.86 4.72 -18.51
CA VAL A 645 -0.58 4.85 -18.25
C VAL A 645 -0.82 6.14 -17.47
N VAL A 646 -0.13 6.32 -16.34
CA VAL A 646 -0.09 7.58 -15.57
C VAL A 646 1.31 8.17 -15.73
N GLY A 647 1.37 9.42 -16.17
CA GLY A 647 2.61 10.14 -16.40
C GLY A 647 3.21 10.72 -15.12
N SER A 648 4.50 11.04 -15.16
CA SER A 648 5.23 11.77 -14.12
C SER A 648 6.23 12.74 -14.76
N ALA A 649 6.91 13.57 -13.96
CA ALA A 649 7.99 14.42 -14.45
C ALA A 649 9.11 13.60 -15.12
N LEU A 650 9.35 12.37 -14.64
CA LEU A 650 10.35 11.44 -15.15
C LEU A 650 9.88 10.75 -16.44
N TRP A 651 8.65 10.21 -16.46
CA TRP A 651 8.14 9.39 -17.56
C TRP A 651 7.47 10.19 -18.69
N GLY A 652 7.09 11.44 -18.43
CA GLY A 652 6.38 12.29 -19.37
C GLY A 652 4.90 11.93 -19.51
N ASN A 653 4.30 12.33 -20.62
CA ASN A 653 2.86 12.14 -20.87
C ASN A 653 2.49 10.66 -21.14
N PRO A 654 1.24 10.23 -20.85
CA PRO A 654 0.76 8.90 -21.19
C PRO A 654 0.92 8.53 -22.66
N GLY A 655 1.31 7.29 -22.94
CA GLY A 655 1.53 6.79 -24.30
C GLY A 655 2.56 5.65 -24.38
N GLN A 656 2.80 5.17 -25.60
CA GLN A 656 3.76 4.11 -25.85
C GLN A 656 5.20 4.62 -25.67
N VAL A 657 6.01 3.87 -24.93
CA VAL A 657 7.45 4.10 -24.79
C VAL A 657 8.13 3.49 -26.02
N THR A 658 8.88 4.30 -26.74
CA THR A 658 9.66 3.85 -27.91
C THR A 658 11.15 3.81 -27.56
N PRO A 659 12.00 3.10 -28.34
CA PRO A 659 13.46 3.12 -28.10
C PRO A 659 14.12 4.50 -28.19
N ARG A 660 13.41 5.50 -28.76
CA ARG A 660 13.85 6.91 -28.83
C ARG A 660 13.41 7.73 -27.62
N TRP A 661 12.65 7.16 -26.68
CA TRP A 661 12.22 7.83 -25.46
C TRP A 661 13.42 8.22 -24.58
N ARG A 662 13.25 9.28 -23.79
CA ARG A 662 14.26 9.84 -22.88
C ARG A 662 13.58 10.28 -21.57
N PRO A 663 14.21 10.05 -20.41
CA PRO A 663 13.68 10.48 -19.11
C PRO A 663 13.69 12.00 -18.98
N GLY A 664 12.71 12.57 -18.27
CA GLY A 664 12.64 14.01 -17.99
C GLY A 664 12.28 14.90 -19.19
N GLU A 665 12.28 14.36 -20.41
CA GLU A 665 11.82 15.08 -21.59
C GLU A 665 10.30 15.11 -21.64
N VAL A 666 9.69 16.18 -21.13
CA VAL A 666 8.31 16.51 -21.47
C VAL A 666 8.28 16.91 -22.93
N ARG A 667 8.04 15.95 -23.83
CA ARG A 667 7.88 16.27 -25.24
C ARG A 667 6.65 17.18 -25.38
N PRO A 668 6.81 18.42 -25.86
CA PRO A 668 5.66 19.19 -26.31
C PRO A 668 5.08 18.42 -27.49
N GLY A 669 4.03 17.65 -27.23
CA GLY A 669 3.41 16.83 -28.25
C GLY A 669 2.98 17.74 -29.40
N ILE A 670 3.48 17.45 -30.60
CA ILE A 670 2.67 17.71 -31.79
C ILE A 670 1.33 17.01 -31.50
N TYR A 671 0.28 17.82 -31.50
CA TYR A 671 -0.99 17.68 -30.77
C TYR A 671 -1.93 16.57 -31.30
N GLU A 672 -1.42 15.38 -31.56
CA GLU A 672 -2.23 14.20 -31.82
C GLU A 672 -2.45 13.47 -30.50
N ILE A 673 -3.66 13.52 -29.96
CA ILE A 673 -4.08 12.56 -28.93
C ILE A 673 -4.02 11.19 -29.58
N LYS A 674 -3.13 10.33 -29.10
CA LYS A 674 -2.94 8.96 -29.62
C LYS A 674 -3.57 7.89 -28.74
N VAL A 675 -3.98 8.26 -27.53
CA VAL A 675 -4.53 7.35 -26.51
C VAL A 675 -5.92 7.81 -26.12
N GLN A 676 -6.79 6.87 -25.76
CA GLN A 676 -8.08 7.18 -25.17
C GLN A 676 -7.91 7.96 -23.86
N PRO A 677 -8.85 8.85 -23.50
CA PRO A 677 -8.82 9.50 -22.20
C PRO A 677 -9.13 8.46 -21.10
N PRO A 678 -8.71 8.70 -19.84
CA PRO A 678 -9.16 7.90 -18.72
C PRO A 678 -10.68 7.98 -18.56
N PHE A 679 -11.32 6.86 -18.24
CA PHE A 679 -12.77 6.78 -18.02
C PHE A 679 -13.10 6.50 -16.56
N SER A 680 -14.28 6.94 -16.15
CA SER A 680 -14.88 6.58 -14.85
C SER A 680 -15.21 5.08 -14.78
N PRO A 681 -15.56 4.56 -13.60
CA PRO A 681 -16.33 3.32 -13.50
C PRO A 681 -17.60 3.36 -14.34
N VAL A 682 -18.20 2.19 -14.56
CA VAL A 682 -19.52 2.04 -15.17
C VAL A 682 -20.61 2.42 -14.17
N PHE A 683 -21.55 3.25 -14.61
CA PHE A 683 -22.72 3.68 -13.83
C PHE A 683 -24.02 3.28 -14.52
N ALA A 684 -25.04 3.02 -13.72
CA ALA A 684 -26.39 2.71 -14.21
C ALA A 684 -27.14 3.96 -14.72
N GLN A 685 -26.72 5.16 -14.32
CA GLN A 685 -27.33 6.44 -14.71
C GLN A 685 -26.28 7.48 -15.13
N ALA A 686 -26.62 8.31 -16.12
CA ALA A 686 -25.75 9.39 -16.58
C ALA A 686 -25.49 10.46 -15.49
N GLN A 687 -26.49 10.71 -14.63
CA GLN A 687 -26.38 11.69 -13.56
C GLN A 687 -25.36 11.27 -12.49
N ASP A 688 -25.23 9.97 -12.22
CA ASP A 688 -24.25 9.44 -11.26
C ASP A 688 -22.83 9.41 -11.86
N ALA A 689 -22.70 9.07 -13.15
CA ALA A 689 -21.44 9.25 -13.87
C ALA A 689 -20.98 10.73 -13.84
N MET A 690 -21.93 11.67 -13.94
CA MET A 690 -21.64 13.09 -13.79
C MET A 690 -21.24 13.47 -12.37
N ARG A 691 -21.93 12.94 -11.34
CA ARG A 691 -21.57 13.17 -9.93
C ARG A 691 -20.14 12.72 -9.64
N HIS A 692 -19.76 11.56 -10.15
CA HIS A 692 -18.40 11.06 -10.05
C HIS A 692 -17.38 11.97 -10.75
N ALA A 693 -17.70 12.49 -11.94
CA ALA A 693 -16.86 13.45 -12.63
C ALA A 693 -16.76 14.78 -11.85
N HIS A 694 -17.87 15.27 -11.28
CA HIS A 694 -17.96 16.48 -10.46
C HIS A 694 -17.04 16.40 -9.24
N GLU A 695 -17.05 15.28 -8.52
CA GLU A 695 -16.15 15.03 -7.39
C GLU A 695 -14.66 15.08 -7.80
N ARG A 696 -14.33 14.65 -9.02
CA ARG A 696 -12.96 14.61 -9.55
C ARG A 696 -12.47 15.94 -10.16
N MET A 697 -13.30 16.96 -10.25
CA MET A 697 -12.91 18.26 -10.84
C MET A 697 -12.04 19.11 -9.90
N GLY A 698 -12.08 18.87 -8.58
CA GLY A 698 -11.19 19.49 -7.58
C GLY A 698 -11.10 21.03 -7.64
N GLU A 699 -9.94 21.58 -7.24
CA GLU A 699 -9.60 23.00 -7.37
C GLU A 699 -9.29 23.38 -8.84
N ARG A 700 -9.92 24.43 -9.36
CA ARG A 700 -9.96 24.70 -10.81
C ARG A 700 -9.26 26.00 -11.17
N LYS A 701 -7.98 25.96 -11.53
CA LYS A 701 -7.28 27.15 -12.08
C LYS A 701 -7.75 27.55 -13.47
N HIS A 702 -8.24 26.58 -14.24
CA HIS A 702 -8.75 26.77 -15.60
C HIS A 702 -10.08 26.05 -15.75
N ARG A 703 -10.85 26.44 -16.77
CA ARG A 703 -12.05 25.72 -17.21
C ARG A 703 -11.71 24.26 -17.49
N GLN A 704 -12.56 23.35 -17.05
CA GLN A 704 -12.45 21.92 -17.34
C GLN A 704 -13.71 21.44 -18.07
N PHE A 705 -13.58 20.42 -18.90
CA PHE A 705 -14.72 19.84 -19.60
C PHE A 705 -14.49 18.37 -19.93
N GLY A 706 -15.57 17.70 -20.33
CA GLY A 706 -15.54 16.32 -20.80
C GLY A 706 -16.89 15.88 -21.35
N VAL A 707 -17.01 14.58 -21.60
CA VAL A 707 -18.24 13.97 -22.10
C VAL A 707 -18.65 12.75 -21.29
N ILE A 708 -19.94 12.44 -21.35
CA ILE A 708 -20.52 11.18 -20.86
C ILE A 708 -20.90 10.36 -22.08
N LEU A 709 -20.45 9.11 -22.08
CA LEU A 709 -20.77 8.13 -23.10
C LEU A 709 -21.79 7.13 -22.55
N LYS A 710 -22.69 6.69 -23.42
CA LYS A 710 -23.66 5.63 -23.14
C LYS A 710 -23.35 4.42 -24.02
N LYS A 711 -23.52 3.22 -23.49
CA LYS A 711 -23.45 1.99 -24.28
C LYS A 711 -24.66 1.88 -25.22
N ARG A 712 -24.47 1.38 -26.44
CA ARG A 712 -25.51 1.42 -27.49
C ARG A 712 -26.71 0.52 -27.21
N ASP A 713 -26.50 -0.60 -26.53
CA ASP A 713 -27.49 -1.65 -26.34
C ASP A 713 -28.18 -1.62 -24.96
N ARG A 714 -27.73 -0.77 -24.04
CA ARG A 714 -28.20 -0.76 -22.65
C ARG A 714 -27.91 0.54 -21.90
N ASP A 715 -28.49 0.66 -20.70
CA ASP A 715 -28.29 1.78 -19.79
C ASP A 715 -27.04 1.59 -18.91
N GLU A 716 -25.88 1.70 -19.54
CA GLU A 716 -24.56 1.77 -18.91
C GLU A 716 -23.86 3.06 -19.38
N TYR A 717 -23.34 3.83 -18.42
CA TYR A 717 -22.77 5.16 -18.65
C TYR A 717 -21.36 5.26 -18.08
N ILE A 718 -20.48 5.96 -18.80
CA ILE A 718 -19.13 6.29 -18.36
C ILE A 718 -18.85 7.77 -18.64
N ALA A 719 -18.09 8.43 -17.79
CA ALA A 719 -17.60 9.78 -18.00
C ALA A 719 -16.10 9.76 -18.34
N THR A 720 -15.66 10.60 -19.26
CA THR A 720 -14.23 10.90 -19.41
C THR A 720 -13.73 11.62 -18.15
N GLN A 721 -12.46 11.51 -17.79
CA GLN A 721 -11.85 12.36 -16.76
C GLN A 721 -11.83 13.85 -17.20
N PRO A 722 -11.98 14.83 -16.29
CA PRO A 722 -12.04 16.25 -16.65
C PRO A 722 -10.73 16.73 -17.29
N VAL A 723 -10.81 17.37 -18.45
CA VAL A 723 -9.64 17.94 -19.15
C VAL A 723 -9.67 19.46 -19.07
N SER A 724 -8.54 20.06 -18.70
CA SER A 724 -8.37 21.53 -18.69
C SER A 724 -8.40 22.09 -20.11
N ALA A 725 -9.33 23.01 -20.39
CA ALA A 725 -9.51 23.65 -21.69
C ALA A 725 -8.30 24.51 -22.12
N GLY A 726 -7.62 25.16 -21.17
CA GLY A 726 -6.46 26.02 -21.44
C GLY A 726 -6.73 27.09 -22.50
N HIS A 727 -5.69 27.48 -23.25
CA HIS A 727 -5.78 28.47 -24.34
C HIS A 727 -6.52 27.98 -25.59
N ARG A 728 -6.62 26.66 -25.79
CA ARG A 728 -7.22 26.04 -27.00
C ARG A 728 -8.74 25.82 -26.90
N GLY A 729 -9.33 26.16 -25.76
CA GLY A 729 -10.77 26.05 -25.55
C GLY A 729 -11.29 24.62 -25.44
N ILE A 730 -12.60 24.48 -25.61
CA ILE A 730 -13.37 23.26 -25.35
C ILE A 730 -13.69 22.57 -26.69
N GLN A 731 -12.96 21.51 -27.02
CA GLN A 731 -13.10 20.80 -28.30
C GLN A 731 -12.94 19.28 -28.11
N LEU A 732 -13.70 18.46 -28.84
CA LEU A 732 -13.63 16.99 -28.77
C LEU A 732 -12.23 16.43 -29.13
N GLY A 733 -11.47 17.11 -29.98
CA GLY A 733 -10.09 16.73 -30.32
C GLY A 733 -9.10 16.85 -29.18
N ARG A 734 -9.53 17.35 -28.02
CA ARG A 734 -8.77 17.31 -26.77
C ARG A 734 -9.12 16.13 -25.87
N LEU A 735 -10.16 15.38 -26.20
CA LEU A 735 -10.58 14.18 -25.46
C LEU A 735 -10.26 12.92 -26.26
N PHE A 736 -10.58 12.90 -27.55
CA PHE A 736 -10.48 11.71 -28.38
C PHE A 736 -9.53 11.90 -29.55
N ALA A 737 -8.79 10.84 -29.84
CA ALA A 737 -7.98 10.72 -31.05
C ALA A 737 -8.86 10.78 -32.31
N ARG A 738 -8.34 11.39 -33.39
CA ARG A 738 -8.89 11.26 -34.74
C ARG A 738 -7.97 10.38 -35.57
N PRO A 739 -8.35 9.12 -35.88
CA PRO A 739 -7.57 8.26 -36.75
C PRO A 739 -7.41 8.89 -38.15
N PHE A 740 -6.24 8.72 -38.75
CA PHE A 740 -5.98 9.19 -40.11
C PHE A 740 -6.98 8.56 -41.11
N GLY A 741 -7.57 9.37 -41.98
CA GLY A 741 -8.54 8.92 -43.00
C GLY A 741 -9.99 8.72 -42.52
N ILE A 742 -10.29 8.92 -41.23
CA ILE A 742 -11.66 8.82 -40.69
C ILE A 742 -12.13 10.22 -40.26
N GLN A 743 -13.34 10.63 -40.65
CA GLN A 743 -13.88 11.95 -40.25
C GLN A 743 -14.34 12.01 -38.77
N GLY A 744 -14.52 10.85 -38.12
CA GLY A 744 -14.98 10.70 -36.74
C GLY A 744 -13.86 10.54 -35.69
N TYR A 745 -14.24 10.73 -34.43
CA TYR A 745 -13.38 10.46 -33.27
C TYR A 745 -13.40 8.98 -32.89
N SER A 746 -12.27 8.46 -32.40
CA SER A 746 -12.18 7.11 -31.86
C SER A 746 -12.83 7.05 -30.48
N LEU A 747 -13.99 6.40 -30.38
CA LEU A 747 -14.66 6.09 -29.11
C LEU A 747 -14.36 4.66 -28.65
N PRO A 748 -14.53 4.35 -27.35
CA PRO A 748 -14.57 2.97 -26.88
C PRO A 748 -15.60 2.13 -27.65
N ALA A 749 -15.27 0.87 -27.91
CA ALA A 749 -16.12 -0.02 -28.68
C ALA A 749 -17.51 -0.17 -28.02
N GLY A 750 -18.58 -0.05 -28.82
CA GLY A 750 -19.95 -0.19 -28.33
C GLY A 750 -20.54 1.05 -27.64
N PHE A 751 -19.80 2.15 -27.52
CA PHE A 751 -20.28 3.40 -26.91
C PHE A 751 -20.72 4.43 -27.97
N MET A 752 -21.55 5.36 -27.50
CA MET A 752 -21.99 6.56 -28.22
C MET A 752 -22.02 7.76 -27.26
N TYR A 753 -21.99 8.98 -27.80
CA TYR A 753 -22.13 10.18 -26.98
C TYR A 753 -23.52 10.25 -26.34
N HIS A 754 -23.58 10.80 -25.12
CA HIS A 754 -24.83 11.00 -24.39
C HIS A 754 -24.98 12.42 -23.86
N ALA A 755 -23.98 12.92 -23.12
CA ALA A 755 -24.00 14.25 -22.52
C ALA A 755 -22.61 14.89 -22.56
N VAL A 756 -22.57 16.20 -22.34
CA VAL A 756 -21.33 16.95 -22.17
C VAL A 756 -21.34 17.61 -20.80
N TYR A 757 -20.16 17.87 -20.25
CA TYR A 757 -20.06 18.57 -18.98
C TYR A 757 -18.94 19.60 -19.01
N ILE A 758 -19.07 20.60 -18.16
CA ILE A 758 -18.12 21.70 -18.02
C ILE A 758 -18.09 22.18 -16.57
N ALA A 759 -16.91 22.64 -16.16
CA ALA A 759 -16.64 23.23 -14.87
C ALA A 759 -16.10 24.65 -15.05
N ALA A 760 -16.69 25.61 -14.34
CA ALA A 760 -16.18 26.97 -14.27
C ALA A 760 -14.81 27.00 -13.53
N PRO A 761 -13.91 27.93 -13.88
CA PRO A 761 -12.69 28.14 -13.12
C PRO A 761 -13.03 28.76 -11.75
N ASP A 762 -12.16 28.54 -10.78
CA ASP A 762 -12.32 29.06 -9.41
C ASP A 762 -12.12 30.59 -9.36
N VAL A 763 -11.39 31.17 -10.29
CA VAL A 763 -11.34 32.62 -10.45
C VAL A 763 -11.98 33.00 -11.78
N PRO A 764 -13.13 33.71 -11.77
CA PRO A 764 -13.73 34.25 -12.97
C PRO A 764 -12.74 35.16 -13.68
N LYS A 765 -12.62 35.02 -14.99
CA LYS A 765 -11.70 35.86 -15.79
C LYS A 765 -12.14 37.32 -15.82
N ASP A 766 -13.45 37.55 -15.81
CA ASP A 766 -14.05 38.87 -15.97
C ASP A 766 -14.49 39.44 -14.61
N PRO A 767 -14.21 40.72 -14.31
CA PRO A 767 -14.50 41.34 -13.02
C PRO A 767 -15.97 41.80 -12.92
N VAL A 768 -16.92 40.87 -13.07
CA VAL A 768 -18.35 41.16 -12.89
C VAL A 768 -18.69 41.11 -11.38
N PRO A 769 -19.31 42.15 -10.81
CA PRO A 769 -19.68 42.16 -9.38
C PRO A 769 -20.75 41.10 -9.03
N GLY A 770 -20.57 40.44 -7.88
CA GLY A 770 -21.55 39.52 -7.27
C GLY A 770 -21.21 38.03 -7.40
N ALA A 771 -21.55 37.24 -6.38
CA ALA A 771 -21.22 35.81 -6.28
C ALA A 771 -21.88 34.97 -7.39
N VAL A 772 -23.11 35.28 -7.78
CA VAL A 772 -23.90 34.54 -8.79
C VAL A 772 -23.18 34.40 -10.14
N TYR A 773 -22.47 35.44 -10.59
CA TYR A 773 -21.71 35.36 -11.85
C TYR A 773 -20.50 34.43 -11.71
N GLY A 774 -19.80 34.53 -10.58
CA GLY A 774 -18.62 33.72 -10.31
C GLY A 774 -18.94 32.24 -10.04
N ASP A 775 -20.13 31.96 -9.52
CA ASP A 775 -20.59 30.59 -9.24
C ASP A 775 -21.21 29.92 -10.47
N PHE A 776 -21.76 30.72 -11.40
CA PHE A 776 -22.30 30.23 -12.67
C PHE A 776 -21.26 30.27 -13.81
N MET A 777 -21.71 30.04 -15.05
CA MET A 777 -20.85 29.98 -16.23
C MET A 777 -20.81 31.31 -16.99
N ALA A 778 -19.61 31.77 -17.36
CA ALA A 778 -19.43 32.97 -18.16
C ALA A 778 -20.09 32.84 -19.55
N PRO A 779 -20.65 33.93 -20.14
CA PRO A 779 -21.31 33.88 -21.46
C PRO A 779 -20.42 33.33 -22.58
N GLN A 780 -19.11 33.61 -22.53
CA GLN A 780 -18.16 33.07 -23.49
C GLN A 780 -18.02 31.54 -23.38
N ASP A 781 -18.06 31.01 -22.16
CA ASP A 781 -17.96 29.57 -21.90
C ASP A 781 -19.23 28.86 -22.33
N LEU A 782 -20.39 29.47 -22.06
CA LEU A 782 -21.69 28.96 -22.52
C LEU A 782 -21.73 28.85 -24.06
N ALA A 783 -21.15 29.82 -24.75
CA ALA A 783 -21.08 29.79 -26.20
C ALA A 783 -20.13 28.71 -26.73
N GLN A 784 -18.98 28.49 -26.07
CA GLN A 784 -18.08 27.38 -26.41
C GLN A 784 -18.73 26.02 -26.13
N SER A 785 -19.47 25.89 -25.03
CA SER A 785 -20.27 24.70 -24.72
C SER A 785 -21.37 24.47 -25.76
N ALA A 786 -22.03 25.51 -26.26
CA ALA A 786 -23.01 25.40 -27.34
C ALA A 786 -22.40 24.83 -28.64
N VAL A 787 -21.18 25.24 -29.00
CA VAL A 787 -20.45 24.68 -30.15
C VAL A 787 -20.13 23.19 -29.93
N LEU A 788 -19.67 22.83 -28.73
CA LEU A 788 -19.43 21.44 -28.37
C LEU A 788 -20.72 20.60 -28.44
N LEU A 789 -21.82 21.11 -27.87
CA LEU A 789 -23.14 20.48 -27.91
C LEU A 789 -23.61 20.22 -29.35
N SER A 790 -23.46 21.20 -30.24
CA SER A 790 -23.79 21.04 -31.67
C SER A 790 -22.94 19.94 -32.30
N THR A 791 -21.62 19.96 -32.07
CA THR A 791 -20.70 18.97 -32.62
C THR A 791 -21.07 17.56 -32.15
N VAL A 792 -21.39 17.39 -30.86
CA VAL A 792 -21.79 16.10 -30.30
C VAL A 792 -23.14 15.64 -30.86
N ARG A 793 -24.12 16.54 -30.97
CA ARG A 793 -25.43 16.24 -31.59
C ARG A 793 -25.27 15.74 -33.02
N ASP A 794 -24.44 16.42 -33.83
CA ASP A 794 -24.24 16.06 -35.23
C ASP A 794 -23.57 14.68 -35.38
N LEU A 795 -22.82 14.23 -34.36
CA LEU A 795 -22.24 12.89 -34.27
C LEU A 795 -23.23 11.83 -33.71
N MET A 796 -24.34 12.24 -33.10
CA MET A 796 -25.42 11.37 -32.60
C MET A 796 -26.51 11.21 -33.68
N ALA A 797 -26.18 10.49 -34.75
CA ALA A 797 -27.06 10.32 -35.92
C ALA A 797 -28.53 10.02 -35.54
N GLY A 798 -29.47 10.79 -36.11
CA GLY A 798 -30.91 10.58 -35.96
C GLY A 798 -31.55 11.20 -34.71
N VAL A 799 -30.81 11.93 -33.86
CA VAL A 799 -31.36 12.59 -32.66
C VAL A 799 -31.63 14.07 -32.94
N PRO A 800 -32.90 14.53 -32.98
CA PRO A 800 -33.24 15.93 -33.24
C PRO A 800 -33.00 16.86 -32.03
N VAL A 801 -32.75 16.29 -30.84
CA VAL A 801 -32.61 17.01 -29.57
C VAL A 801 -31.13 17.17 -29.21
N TYR A 802 -30.77 18.33 -28.64
CA TYR A 802 -29.42 18.54 -28.13
C TYR A 802 -29.13 17.66 -26.91
N PRO A 803 -27.89 17.14 -26.77
CA PRO A 803 -27.51 16.37 -25.59
C PRO A 803 -27.55 17.23 -24.31
N PRO A 804 -27.75 16.63 -23.13
CA PRO A 804 -27.66 17.37 -21.87
C PRO A 804 -26.28 18.00 -21.65
N LEU A 805 -26.28 19.21 -21.08
CA LEU A 805 -25.10 19.92 -20.60
C LEU A 805 -25.12 19.93 -19.07
N PHE A 806 -24.14 19.29 -18.45
CA PHE A 806 -23.94 19.41 -17.01
C PHE A 806 -22.97 20.54 -16.69
N ILE A 807 -23.34 21.36 -15.71
CA ILE A 807 -22.56 22.53 -15.28
C ILE A 807 -22.16 22.32 -13.83
N SER A 808 -20.86 22.15 -13.60
CA SER A 808 -20.28 22.16 -12.28
C SER A 808 -19.92 23.60 -11.91
N THR A 809 -20.62 24.13 -10.92
CA THR A 809 -20.47 25.49 -10.40
C THR A 809 -19.24 25.59 -9.50
N ARG A 810 -18.82 26.83 -9.20
CA ARG A 810 -17.69 27.10 -8.29
C ARG A 810 -18.01 26.75 -6.84
N ASP A 811 -19.22 27.06 -6.39
CA ASP A 811 -19.71 26.86 -5.03
C ASP A 811 -20.16 25.40 -4.75
N GLY A 812 -19.92 24.49 -5.70
CA GLY A 812 -20.08 23.04 -5.51
C GLY A 812 -21.43 22.47 -5.96
N ALA A 813 -22.36 23.29 -6.45
CA ALA A 813 -23.59 22.82 -7.08
C ALA A 813 -23.36 22.14 -8.43
N LEU A 814 -24.24 21.22 -8.77
CA LEU A 814 -24.29 20.55 -10.07
C LEU A 814 -25.62 20.89 -10.72
N LEU A 815 -25.56 21.45 -11.92
CA LEU A 815 -26.74 21.82 -12.71
C LEU A 815 -26.82 20.94 -13.95
N SER A 816 -28.05 20.65 -14.40
CA SER A 816 -28.34 19.96 -15.65
C SER A 816 -29.12 20.91 -16.57
N PHE A 817 -28.62 21.11 -17.78
CA PHE A 817 -29.24 21.98 -18.78
C PHE A 817 -29.57 21.21 -20.05
N ARG A 818 -30.81 21.31 -20.52
CA ARG A 818 -31.23 20.80 -21.83
C ARG A 818 -31.65 21.96 -22.72
N ALA A 819 -30.92 22.17 -23.81
CA ALA A 819 -31.20 23.25 -24.76
C ALA A 819 -32.41 22.89 -25.64
N LEU A 820 -33.40 23.78 -25.71
CA LEU A 820 -34.49 23.69 -26.68
C LEU A 820 -34.04 24.21 -28.06
N SER A 821 -33.26 25.29 -28.08
CA SER A 821 -32.67 25.87 -29.30
C SER A 821 -31.39 26.60 -28.95
N LEU A 822 -30.29 26.32 -29.66
CA LEU A 822 -29.04 27.08 -29.50
C LEU A 822 -29.17 28.53 -29.97
N ALA A 823 -30.06 28.81 -30.93
CA ALA A 823 -30.31 30.19 -31.36
C ALA A 823 -30.95 31.03 -30.25
N ARG A 824 -31.86 30.43 -29.45
CA ARG A 824 -32.43 31.06 -28.25
C ARG A 824 -31.44 31.15 -27.10
N LEU A 825 -30.62 30.12 -26.90
CA LEU A 825 -29.59 30.11 -25.84
C LEU A 825 -28.55 31.22 -26.05
N LEU A 826 -28.13 31.43 -27.30
CA LEU A 826 -27.16 32.46 -27.68
C LEU A 826 -27.83 33.80 -28.05
N ASP A 827 -29.15 33.89 -27.94
CA ASP A 827 -30.00 35.04 -28.24
C ASP A 827 -29.71 35.74 -29.58
N LEU A 828 -29.43 35.00 -30.65
CA LEU A 828 -28.85 35.52 -31.91
C LEU A 828 -29.62 36.68 -32.58
N GLU A 829 -30.89 36.91 -32.21
CA GLU A 829 -31.78 37.95 -32.76
C GLU A 829 -32.28 38.97 -31.71
N GLY A 830 -31.91 38.83 -30.43
CA GLY A 830 -32.36 39.67 -29.33
C GLY A 830 -31.35 40.71 -28.82
N PRO A 831 -31.65 41.45 -27.73
CA PRO A 831 -30.74 42.42 -27.14
C PRO A 831 -29.43 41.80 -26.60
N PHE A 832 -29.36 40.47 -26.50
CA PHE A 832 -28.18 39.69 -26.08
C PHE A 832 -27.50 38.96 -27.26
N SER A 833 -27.77 39.35 -28.51
CA SER A 833 -27.34 38.74 -29.79
C SER A 833 -25.87 38.54 -30.10
N SER A 834 -24.96 38.88 -29.18
CA SER A 834 -23.56 38.49 -29.31
C SER A 834 -22.94 38.17 -27.95
N GLN A 835 -22.00 37.22 -27.92
CA GLN A 835 -21.18 36.92 -26.74
C GLN A 835 -20.61 38.21 -26.11
N SER A 836 -20.21 39.15 -26.98
CA SER A 836 -19.68 40.46 -26.62
C SER A 836 -20.73 41.41 -26.03
N SER A 837 -21.99 41.38 -26.47
CA SER A 837 -23.04 42.28 -25.94
C SER A 837 -23.53 41.83 -24.57
N MET A 838 -23.66 40.52 -24.34
CA MET A 838 -24.04 40.00 -23.03
C MET A 838 -22.97 40.27 -21.97
N LEU A 839 -21.71 39.95 -22.28
CA LEU A 839 -20.59 40.20 -21.38
C LEU A 839 -20.35 41.70 -21.14
N LYS A 840 -20.44 42.54 -22.19
CA LYS A 840 -20.39 44.01 -22.02
C LYS A 840 -21.53 44.53 -21.16
N GLY A 841 -22.73 43.95 -21.27
CA GLY A 841 -23.89 44.31 -20.44
C GLY A 841 -23.68 43.99 -18.96
N LEU A 842 -23.13 42.81 -18.65
CA LEU A 842 -22.76 42.40 -17.29
C LEU A 842 -21.64 43.27 -16.71
N LEU A 843 -20.59 43.54 -17.49
CA LEU A 843 -19.47 44.40 -17.06
C LEU A 843 -19.90 45.86 -16.85
N ALA A 844 -20.82 46.36 -17.66
CA ALA A 844 -21.38 47.71 -17.53
C ALA A 844 -22.52 47.80 -16.48
N GLY A 845 -22.88 46.70 -15.82
CA GLY A 845 -23.98 46.65 -14.84
C GLY A 845 -25.38 46.88 -15.43
N LYS A 846 -25.54 46.80 -16.76
CA LYS A 846 -26.84 46.96 -17.44
C LYS A 846 -27.71 45.71 -17.35
N VAL A 847 -27.09 44.57 -17.06
CA VAL A 847 -27.74 43.28 -16.83
C VAL A 847 -27.17 42.73 -15.55
N SER A 848 -28.02 42.24 -14.66
CA SER A 848 -27.59 41.53 -13.45
C SER A 848 -27.23 40.06 -13.75
N ALA A 849 -26.35 39.48 -12.94
CA ALA A 849 -26.01 38.06 -13.04
C ALA A 849 -27.25 37.15 -12.90
N THR A 850 -28.22 37.55 -12.07
CA THR A 850 -29.49 36.83 -11.89
C THR A 850 -30.38 36.88 -13.14
N GLU A 851 -30.47 38.02 -13.81
CA GLU A 851 -31.19 38.13 -15.10
C GLU A 851 -30.54 37.26 -16.17
N TYR A 852 -29.21 37.19 -16.21
CA TYR A 852 -28.49 36.29 -17.10
C TYR A 852 -28.82 34.81 -16.83
N VAL A 853 -28.80 34.36 -15.57
CA VAL A 853 -29.19 32.97 -15.20
C VAL A 853 -30.64 32.68 -15.62
N ARG A 854 -31.56 33.61 -15.36
CA ARG A 854 -32.98 33.46 -15.74
C ARG A 854 -33.16 33.41 -17.26
N HIS A 855 -32.38 34.18 -18.00
CA HIS A 855 -32.37 34.13 -19.47
C HIS A 855 -31.92 32.74 -19.96
N VAL A 856 -30.81 32.21 -19.42
CA VAL A 856 -30.34 30.85 -19.76
C VAL A 856 -31.40 29.81 -19.41
N ALA A 857 -31.99 29.88 -18.21
CA ALA A 857 -33.07 28.99 -17.79
C ALA A 857 -34.31 29.09 -18.70
N GLY A 858 -34.65 30.28 -19.20
CA GLY A 858 -35.76 30.51 -20.13
C GLY A 858 -35.52 29.97 -21.55
N SER A 859 -34.26 29.80 -21.94
CA SER A 859 -33.88 29.25 -23.26
C SER A 859 -33.95 27.72 -23.35
N GLY A 860 -34.16 27.03 -22.22
CA GLY A 860 -34.16 25.57 -22.13
C GLY A 860 -34.79 25.04 -20.85
N GLN A 861 -34.34 23.87 -20.40
CA GLN A 861 -34.66 23.31 -19.09
C GLN A 861 -33.39 23.26 -18.26
N LEU A 862 -33.32 24.09 -17.21
CA LEU A 862 -32.23 24.13 -16.23
C LEU A 862 -32.73 23.58 -14.90
N ASP A 863 -32.06 22.55 -14.40
CA ASP A 863 -32.39 21.88 -13.14
C ASP A 863 -31.18 21.86 -12.20
N VAL A 864 -31.40 22.12 -10.91
CA VAL A 864 -30.41 21.96 -9.85
C VAL A 864 -30.42 20.50 -9.40
N VAL A 865 -29.30 19.80 -9.63
CA VAL A 865 -29.09 18.39 -9.28
C VAL A 865 -28.46 18.26 -7.90
N LEU A 866 -27.35 18.97 -7.68
CA LEU A 866 -26.71 19.10 -6.37
C LEU A 866 -26.83 20.55 -5.88
N LYS A 867 -27.18 20.70 -4.60
CA LYS A 867 -27.34 22.00 -3.95
C LYS A 867 -26.00 22.61 -3.58
N SER A 868 -26.01 23.93 -3.40
CA SER A 868 -24.93 24.73 -2.82
C SER A 868 -25.53 25.92 -2.05
N SER A 869 -24.69 26.85 -1.57
CA SER A 869 -25.17 28.09 -0.96
C SER A 869 -26.01 28.92 -1.94
N THR A 870 -25.47 29.17 -3.14
CA THR A 870 -26.14 30.00 -4.15
C THR A 870 -27.32 29.25 -4.79
N TRP A 871 -27.20 27.93 -4.96
CA TRP A 871 -28.21 27.03 -5.54
C TRP A 871 -28.90 26.18 -4.47
N ALA A 872 -29.63 26.83 -3.57
CA ALA A 872 -30.22 26.20 -2.39
C ALA A 872 -31.37 25.19 -2.69
N THR A 873 -32.20 25.47 -3.69
CA THR A 873 -33.41 24.66 -3.98
C THR A 873 -33.14 23.66 -5.12
N PRO A 874 -33.36 22.35 -4.93
CA PRO A 874 -33.20 21.35 -5.97
C PRO A 874 -34.37 21.39 -6.96
N GLY A 875 -34.14 20.92 -8.20
CA GLY A 875 -35.15 20.89 -9.25
C GLY A 875 -35.14 22.11 -10.17
N ARG A 876 -36.28 22.40 -10.80
CA ARG A 876 -36.34 23.33 -11.94
C ARG A 876 -36.07 24.78 -11.56
N VAL A 877 -35.14 25.40 -12.28
CA VAL A 877 -34.85 26.84 -12.22
C VAL A 877 -35.88 27.58 -13.08
N THR A 878 -36.67 28.46 -12.46
CA THR A 878 -37.72 29.23 -13.14
C THR A 878 -37.35 30.71 -13.25
N GLY A 879 -38.15 31.50 -13.98
CA GLY A 879 -37.98 32.95 -14.05
C GLY A 879 -38.11 33.68 -12.70
N GLN A 880 -38.61 33.02 -11.66
CA GLN A 880 -38.70 33.55 -10.29
C GLN A 880 -37.53 33.16 -9.40
N TRP A 881 -36.57 32.37 -9.90
CA TRP A 881 -35.40 31.93 -9.13
C TRP A 881 -34.59 33.11 -8.59
N ARG A 882 -34.09 32.96 -7.36
CA ARG A 882 -33.22 33.91 -6.66
C ARG A 882 -32.07 33.13 -5.99
N PRO A 883 -30.85 33.69 -5.92
CA PRO A 883 -29.75 33.08 -5.18
C PRO A 883 -30.06 32.98 -3.69
N ASP A 884 -29.45 32.01 -2.99
CA ASP A 884 -29.51 31.82 -1.53
C ASP A 884 -30.93 31.63 -0.96
N ALA A 885 -31.89 31.24 -1.81
CA ALA A 885 -33.30 31.15 -1.46
C ALA A 885 -33.66 29.81 -0.80
N PHE A 886 -33.13 29.55 0.39
CA PHE A 886 -33.38 28.30 1.15
C PHE A 886 -34.86 28.06 1.49
N ASP A 887 -35.65 29.14 1.60
CA ASP A 887 -37.06 29.06 2.00
C ASP A 887 -38.04 28.83 0.83
N MET A 888 -37.57 28.78 -0.42
CA MET A 888 -38.46 28.57 -1.56
C MET A 888 -38.76 27.08 -1.80
N PRO A 889 -40.05 26.70 -1.91
CA PRO A 889 -40.42 25.35 -2.29
C PRO A 889 -39.99 25.05 -3.73
N PRO A 890 -39.69 23.79 -4.07
CA PRO A 890 -39.36 23.40 -5.44
C PRO A 890 -40.53 23.71 -6.39
N ALA A 891 -40.21 24.05 -7.64
CA ALA A 891 -41.19 24.33 -8.68
C ALA A 891 -41.86 23.04 -9.17
N GLY A 892 -42.83 22.53 -8.39
CA GLY A 892 -43.56 21.29 -8.63
C GLY A 892 -42.99 20.06 -7.91
N PRO A 893 -43.68 18.91 -7.99
CA PRO A 893 -43.22 17.67 -7.37
C PRO A 893 -41.91 17.21 -8.03
N LEU A 894 -40.87 17.01 -7.21
CA LEU A 894 -39.58 16.53 -7.68
C LEU A 894 -39.70 15.06 -8.11
N PRO A 895 -39.10 14.68 -9.26
CA PRO A 895 -38.98 13.27 -9.59
C PRO A 895 -38.10 12.59 -8.53
N ASN A 896 -38.53 11.41 -8.07
CA ASN A 896 -37.79 10.62 -7.09
C ASN A 896 -36.64 9.86 -7.77
N VAL A 897 -35.64 10.60 -8.26
CA VAL A 897 -34.43 10.05 -8.88
C VAL A 897 -33.44 9.70 -7.77
N VAL A 898 -33.25 8.40 -7.56
CA VAL A 898 -32.39 7.86 -6.51
C VAL A 898 -30.93 8.02 -6.95
N ALA A 899 -30.10 8.64 -6.10
CA ALA A 899 -28.67 8.74 -6.35
C ALA A 899 -27.99 7.37 -6.13
N LEU A 900 -27.24 6.89 -7.12
CA LEU A 900 -26.60 5.58 -7.08
C LEU A 900 -25.08 5.69 -7.22
N GLY A 901 -24.37 4.71 -6.65
CA GLY A 901 -22.94 4.50 -6.85
C GLY A 901 -22.61 3.82 -8.18
N PRO A 902 -21.34 3.43 -8.38
CA PRO A 902 -20.92 2.68 -9.56
C PRO A 902 -21.39 1.22 -9.50
N GLU A 903 -21.27 0.50 -10.62
CA GLU A 903 -21.59 -0.93 -10.70
C GLU A 903 -20.46 -1.81 -10.12
N PHE A 904 -20.85 -2.84 -9.37
CA PHE A 904 -19.98 -3.85 -8.77
C PHE A 904 -20.36 -5.26 -9.22
N VAL A 905 -19.37 -6.16 -9.22
CA VAL A 905 -19.57 -7.58 -9.53
C VAL A 905 -20.19 -8.34 -8.37
N HIS A 906 -19.97 -7.88 -7.14
CA HIS A 906 -20.44 -8.55 -5.93
C HIS A 906 -21.16 -7.58 -4.98
N ILE A 907 -22.17 -8.11 -4.29
CA ILE A 907 -23.01 -7.33 -3.38
C ILE A 907 -22.24 -6.77 -2.17
N ASP A 908 -21.33 -7.57 -1.60
CA ASP A 908 -20.48 -7.15 -0.48
C ASP A 908 -19.61 -5.93 -0.86
N ASP A 909 -19.13 -5.85 -2.11
CA ASP A 909 -18.31 -4.71 -2.57
C ASP A 909 -19.18 -3.44 -2.73
N ALA A 910 -20.42 -3.59 -3.22
CA ALA A 910 -21.38 -2.48 -3.27
C ALA A 910 -21.75 -1.97 -1.87
N ALA A 911 -21.97 -2.87 -0.91
CA ALA A 911 -22.19 -2.51 0.49
C ALA A 911 -20.93 -1.89 1.13
N LEU A 912 -19.74 -2.36 0.77
CA LEU A 912 -18.47 -1.79 1.22
C LEU A 912 -18.25 -0.37 0.69
N TYR A 913 -18.66 -0.10 -0.56
CA TYR A 913 -18.69 1.26 -1.13
C TYR A 913 -19.59 2.19 -0.30
N PHE A 914 -20.82 1.74 0.01
CA PHE A 914 -21.74 2.48 0.89
C PHE A 914 -21.11 2.78 2.25
N HIS A 915 -20.55 1.75 2.88
CA HIS A 915 -19.91 1.80 4.20
C HIS A 915 -18.74 2.78 4.29
N ARG A 916 -17.95 2.93 3.22
CA ARG A 916 -16.77 3.81 3.18
C ARG A 916 -17.12 5.28 2.96
N ARG A 917 -18.29 5.56 2.38
CA ARG A 917 -18.76 6.94 2.14
C ARG A 917 -19.50 7.55 3.34
N LEU A 918 -19.78 6.75 4.38
CA LEU A 918 -20.38 7.22 5.62
C LEU A 918 -19.33 7.86 6.54
N PRO A 919 -19.57 9.08 7.07
CA PRO A 919 -18.72 9.68 8.09
C PRO A 919 -18.84 8.90 9.41
N ARG A 920 -17.75 8.82 10.18
CA ARG A 920 -17.70 8.13 11.48
C ARG A 920 -17.22 9.07 12.59
N PRO A 921 -17.79 9.01 13.81
CA PRO A 921 -19.00 8.27 14.15
C PRO A 921 -20.22 8.78 13.35
N HIS A 922 -21.23 7.92 13.16
CA HIS A 922 -22.37 8.25 12.31
C HIS A 922 -23.18 9.39 12.92
N VAL A 923 -23.46 10.41 12.11
CA VAL A 923 -24.15 11.63 12.56
C VAL A 923 -25.67 11.52 12.48
N GLU A 924 -26.18 10.71 11.55
CA GLU A 924 -27.60 10.54 11.24
C GLU A 924 -27.94 9.05 11.09
N GLU A 925 -29.20 8.70 11.37
CA GLU A 925 -29.73 7.36 11.07
C GLU A 925 -29.84 7.23 9.55
N THR A 926 -29.20 6.20 8.97
CA THR A 926 -29.17 6.01 7.52
C THR A 926 -29.66 4.61 7.17
N LEU A 927 -30.59 4.53 6.22
CA LEU A 927 -31.15 3.30 5.65
C LEU A 927 -30.90 3.29 4.14
N GLY A 928 -29.82 2.65 3.70
CA GLY A 928 -29.50 2.45 2.30
C GLY A 928 -30.07 1.16 1.71
N VAL A 929 -30.02 1.05 0.39
CA VAL A 929 -30.41 -0.16 -0.36
C VAL A 929 -29.33 -0.50 -1.39
N VAL A 930 -29.08 -1.79 -1.57
CA VAL A 930 -28.29 -2.33 -2.68
C VAL A 930 -29.24 -2.99 -3.67
N LEU A 931 -29.11 -2.61 -4.94
CA LEU A 931 -29.93 -3.06 -6.05
C LEU A 931 -29.17 -4.10 -6.87
N ARG A 932 -29.86 -5.16 -7.31
CA ARG A 932 -29.36 -6.11 -8.33
C ARG A 932 -29.84 -5.65 -9.71
N ARG A 933 -28.97 -5.74 -10.71
CA ARG A 933 -29.30 -5.52 -12.12
C ARG A 933 -29.45 -6.86 -12.85
N ASP A 934 -30.62 -7.08 -13.43
CA ASP A 934 -31.03 -8.41 -13.92
C ASP A 934 -30.24 -8.90 -15.15
N TYR A 935 -29.66 -8.01 -15.96
CA TYR A 935 -28.94 -8.41 -17.18
C TYR A 935 -27.69 -9.26 -16.94
N TYR A 936 -26.96 -9.05 -15.82
CA TYR A 936 -25.65 -9.69 -15.57
C TYR A 936 -25.34 -9.95 -14.10
N GLY A 937 -26.33 -9.80 -13.21
CA GLY A 937 -26.11 -9.94 -11.77
C GLY A 937 -25.15 -8.91 -11.20
N ARG A 938 -25.20 -7.66 -11.68
CA ARG A 938 -24.42 -6.54 -11.09
C ARG A 938 -25.13 -5.98 -9.89
N PHE A 939 -24.36 -5.32 -9.03
CA PHE A 939 -24.88 -4.66 -7.84
C PHE A 939 -24.54 -3.18 -7.84
N VAL A 940 -25.50 -2.37 -7.39
CA VAL A 940 -25.35 -0.91 -7.28
C VAL A 940 -25.90 -0.49 -5.92
N ALA A 941 -25.12 0.26 -5.15
CA ALA A 941 -25.56 0.81 -3.88
C ALA A 941 -26.14 2.21 -4.05
N MET A 942 -27.16 2.56 -3.25
CA MET A 942 -27.62 3.94 -3.11
C MET A 942 -26.52 4.83 -2.51
N GLU A 943 -26.41 6.09 -2.90
CA GLU A 943 -25.49 7.02 -2.23
C GLU A 943 -25.95 7.29 -0.78
N PRO A 944 -25.07 7.17 0.24
CA PRO A 944 -25.48 7.26 1.65
C PRO A 944 -25.93 8.66 2.07
N VAL A 945 -25.43 9.71 1.41
CA VAL A 945 -25.81 11.10 1.66
C VAL A 945 -25.94 11.81 0.32
N THR A 946 -27.05 12.52 0.10
CA THR A 946 -27.24 13.36 -1.08
C THR A 946 -27.86 14.69 -0.67
N ASN A 947 -27.29 15.81 -1.11
CA ASN A 947 -27.78 17.16 -0.79
C ASN A 947 -27.92 17.44 0.72
N GLY A 948 -27.00 16.88 1.53
CA GLY A 948 -27.01 17.02 2.98
C GLY A 948 -28.07 16.19 3.71
N ALA A 949 -28.83 15.35 3.00
CA ALA A 949 -29.80 14.44 3.58
C ALA A 949 -29.26 12.99 3.54
N PRO A 950 -29.50 12.19 4.60
CA PRO A 950 -29.07 10.80 4.65
C PRO A 950 -30.00 9.95 3.77
N ALA A 951 -29.51 8.80 3.31
CA ALA A 951 -30.32 7.85 2.56
C ALA A 951 -31.46 7.29 3.43
N THR A 952 -32.70 7.45 2.95
CA THR A 952 -33.91 6.87 3.55
C THR A 952 -34.61 5.97 2.51
N ALA A 953 -34.13 4.73 2.34
CA ALA A 953 -34.62 3.82 1.32
C ALA A 953 -36.13 3.55 1.42
N GLN A 954 -36.71 3.59 2.61
CA GLN A 954 -38.16 3.46 2.82
C GLN A 954 -38.99 4.62 2.23
N GLU A 955 -38.39 5.80 2.11
CA GLU A 955 -39.04 7.01 1.60
C GLU A 955 -38.83 7.17 0.11
N HIS A 956 -37.70 6.64 -0.39
CA HIS A 956 -37.25 6.89 -1.75
C HIS A 956 -37.27 5.66 -2.66
N VAL A 957 -37.17 4.44 -2.16
CA VAL A 957 -36.99 3.23 -3.01
C VAL A 957 -38.02 2.15 -2.72
N LEU A 958 -38.24 1.82 -1.45
CA LEU A 958 -39.11 0.74 -0.99
C LEU A 958 -40.58 1.19 -0.93
N ILE A 959 -41.05 1.75 -2.05
CA ILE A 959 -42.41 2.28 -2.19
C ILE A 959 -43.22 1.30 -3.01
N ASN A 960 -44.21 0.65 -2.39
CA ASN A 960 -45.15 -0.18 -3.11
C ASN A 960 -46.39 0.65 -3.48
N PRO A 961 -46.69 0.84 -4.78
CA PRO A 961 -47.82 1.66 -5.20
C PRO A 961 -49.15 1.14 -4.64
N ASP A 962 -49.39 -0.17 -4.59
CA ASP A 962 -50.67 -0.72 -4.12
C ASP A 962 -50.91 -0.40 -2.63
N VAL A 963 -49.83 -0.46 -1.84
CA VAL A 963 -49.87 -0.14 -0.40
C VAL A 963 -50.01 1.37 -0.16
N GLU A 964 -49.32 2.21 -0.94
CA GLU A 964 -49.46 3.66 -0.92
C GLU A 964 -50.92 4.08 -1.19
N HIS A 965 -51.54 3.53 -2.24
CA HIS A 965 -52.96 3.80 -2.55
C HIS A 965 -53.89 3.38 -1.41
N ALA A 966 -53.67 2.21 -0.81
CA ALA A 966 -54.49 1.72 0.30
C ALA A 966 -54.35 2.54 1.59
N THR A 967 -53.19 3.18 1.81
CA THR A 967 -52.88 3.99 2.99
C THR A 967 -53.10 5.50 2.79
N GLY A 968 -53.40 5.94 1.57
CA GLY A 968 -53.60 7.34 1.21
C GLY A 968 -52.30 8.17 1.19
N ARG A 969 -51.14 7.53 1.34
CA ARG A 969 -49.82 8.16 1.16
C ARG A 969 -49.55 8.16 -0.35
N LEU A 970 -49.37 9.33 -0.97
CA LEU A 970 -49.18 9.47 -2.42
C LEU A 970 -47.75 9.94 -2.73
N ARG A 971 -46.74 9.16 -2.33
CA ARG A 971 -45.33 9.51 -2.58
C ARG A 971 -44.95 9.28 -4.06
N PRO A 972 -44.07 10.13 -4.65
CA PRO A 972 -43.59 9.91 -6.01
C PRO A 972 -42.81 8.60 -6.14
N GLN A 973 -43.17 7.78 -7.13
CA GLN A 973 -42.52 6.50 -7.38
C GLN A 973 -41.03 6.68 -7.75
N PRO A 974 -40.14 5.79 -7.29
CA PRO A 974 -38.73 5.86 -7.63
C PRO A 974 -38.48 5.74 -9.13
N VAL A 975 -37.67 6.65 -9.66
CA VAL A 975 -37.10 6.53 -11.00
C VAL A 975 -35.84 5.66 -10.90
N MET A 976 -36.04 4.36 -11.06
CA MET A 976 -34.95 3.36 -10.99
C MET A 976 -34.24 3.24 -12.33
N ALA A 977 -32.97 2.83 -12.29
CA ALA A 977 -32.31 2.34 -13.50
C ALA A 977 -33.05 1.10 -14.02
N ALA A 978 -33.15 0.96 -15.36
CA ALA A 978 -33.90 -0.14 -15.98
C ALA A 978 -33.45 -1.51 -15.43
N GLN A 979 -34.42 -2.36 -15.08
CA GLN A 979 -34.22 -3.72 -14.55
C GLN A 979 -33.36 -3.76 -13.28
N SER A 980 -33.67 -2.89 -12.32
CA SER A 980 -33.03 -2.86 -11.01
C SER A 980 -34.02 -3.25 -9.92
N THR A 981 -33.65 -4.22 -9.10
CA THR A 981 -34.50 -4.74 -8.01
C THR A 981 -33.77 -4.60 -6.67
N PRO A 982 -34.44 -4.17 -5.58
CA PRO A 982 -33.86 -4.20 -4.23
C PRO A 982 -33.41 -5.61 -3.84
N TRP A 983 -32.20 -5.73 -3.31
CA TRP A 983 -31.60 -7.04 -2.96
C TRP A 983 -31.04 -7.10 -1.54
N ALA A 984 -30.55 -5.98 -0.99
CA ALA A 984 -30.11 -5.89 0.40
C ALA A 984 -30.31 -4.48 0.97
N ILE A 985 -30.30 -4.39 2.30
CA ILE A 985 -30.39 -3.13 3.06
C ILE A 985 -29.07 -2.82 3.75
N CYS A 986 -28.71 -1.54 3.85
CA CYS A 986 -27.54 -1.08 4.59
C CYS A 986 -27.96 -0.14 5.72
N TYR A 987 -27.64 -0.49 6.96
CA TYR A 987 -27.90 0.32 8.15
C TYR A 987 -26.66 1.09 8.58
N ALA A 988 -26.88 2.29 9.09
CA ALA A 988 -25.93 3.01 9.93
C ALA A 988 -26.69 3.74 11.03
N HIS A 989 -26.29 3.48 12.28
CA HIS A 989 -26.95 4.03 13.47
C HIS A 989 -26.09 5.06 14.15
N ARG A 990 -26.74 6.09 14.70
CA ARG A 990 -26.06 7.07 15.55
C ARG A 990 -25.59 6.41 16.84
N PRO A 991 -24.43 6.83 17.38
CA PRO A 991 -24.00 6.39 18.70
C PRO A 991 -25.03 6.73 19.78
N GLU A 992 -25.28 5.79 20.69
CA GLU A 992 -26.23 5.99 21.77
C GLU A 992 -25.70 6.92 22.87
N SER A 993 -26.58 7.74 23.44
CA SER A 993 -26.19 8.72 24.45
C SER A 993 -25.76 8.05 25.77
N PRO A 994 -24.74 8.59 26.47
CA PRO A 994 -24.25 8.03 27.73
C PRO A 994 -25.28 7.84 28.83
N VAL A 995 -26.39 8.59 28.76
CA VAL A 995 -27.47 8.59 29.74
C VAL A 995 -28.26 7.28 29.72
N PHE A 996 -28.38 6.62 28.56
CA PHE A 996 -29.29 5.49 28.36
C PHE A 996 -28.59 4.12 28.44
N ALA A 997 -27.26 4.05 28.30
CA ALA A 997 -26.52 2.78 28.29
C ALA A 997 -25.25 2.83 29.16
N ARG A 998 -25.06 1.79 30.00
CA ARG A 998 -23.79 1.54 30.73
C ARG A 998 -22.64 1.45 29.71
N ALA A 999 -21.47 2.01 30.05
CA ALA A 999 -20.36 2.21 29.10
C ALA A 999 -19.98 0.95 28.27
N ARG A 1000 -19.92 -0.24 28.89
CA ARG A 1000 -19.57 -1.49 28.20
C ARG A 1000 -20.67 -2.03 27.27
N ILE A 1001 -21.93 -1.79 27.59
CA ILE A 1001 -23.07 -2.19 26.74
C ILE A 1001 -23.17 -1.25 25.53
N ARG A 1002 -22.87 0.04 25.73
CA ARG A 1002 -22.87 1.08 24.69
C ARG A 1002 -21.90 0.79 23.56
N GLU A 1003 -20.64 0.49 23.90
CA GLU A 1003 -19.60 0.15 22.90
C GLU A 1003 -20.01 -1.06 22.04
N TRP A 1004 -20.85 -1.96 22.56
CA TRP A 1004 -21.35 -3.08 21.79
C TRP A 1004 -22.59 -2.74 20.93
N ILE A 1005 -23.57 -2.00 21.48
CA ILE A 1005 -24.79 -1.61 20.74
C ILE A 1005 -24.45 -0.75 19.52
N ASP A 1006 -23.48 0.15 19.64
CA ASP A 1006 -23.10 1.05 18.55
C ASP A 1006 -22.41 0.34 17.36
N ASN A 1007 -22.05 -0.93 17.53
CA ASN A 1007 -21.20 -1.70 16.62
C ASN A 1007 -21.79 -3.08 16.25
N THR A 1008 -23.07 -3.32 16.53
CA THR A 1008 -23.79 -4.59 16.24
C THR A 1008 -25.22 -4.36 15.78
N PHE A 1009 -25.83 -5.35 15.11
CA PHE A 1009 -27.22 -5.25 14.63
C PHE A 1009 -28.18 -5.10 15.80
N ARG A 1010 -29.14 -4.18 15.70
CA ARG A 1010 -30.23 -4.10 16.67
C ARG A 1010 -31.27 -5.17 16.31
N PRO A 1011 -31.97 -5.79 17.28
CA PRO A 1011 -32.88 -6.91 17.02
C PRO A 1011 -33.93 -6.60 15.95
N MET A 1012 -34.46 -5.38 15.98
CA MET A 1012 -35.58 -5.01 15.12
C MET A 1012 -35.14 -4.72 13.69
N ASP A 1013 -33.85 -4.41 13.46
CA ASP A 1013 -33.29 -4.20 12.12
C ASP A 1013 -33.38 -5.48 11.29
N ILE A 1014 -33.04 -6.62 11.91
CA ILE A 1014 -33.11 -7.94 11.31
C ILE A 1014 -34.56 -8.32 10.99
N CYS A 1015 -35.47 -8.04 11.93
CA CYS A 1015 -36.87 -8.36 11.76
C CYS A 1015 -37.57 -7.47 10.73
N TYR A 1016 -37.18 -6.20 10.62
CA TYR A 1016 -37.66 -5.31 9.56
C TYR A 1016 -37.30 -5.85 8.17
N VAL A 1017 -36.04 -6.23 7.94
CA VAL A 1017 -35.59 -6.76 6.64
C VAL A 1017 -36.29 -8.07 6.31
N THR A 1018 -36.35 -9.01 7.27
CA THR A 1018 -36.78 -10.38 6.99
C THR A 1018 -38.30 -10.60 7.03
N ARG A 1019 -39.05 -9.76 7.76
CA ARG A 1019 -40.52 -9.86 7.88
C ARG A 1019 -41.24 -8.57 7.47
N GLY A 1020 -40.79 -7.41 7.95
CA GLY A 1020 -41.44 -6.13 7.69
C GLY A 1020 -41.54 -5.81 6.20
N LEU A 1021 -40.40 -5.85 5.50
CA LEU A 1021 -40.32 -5.54 4.06
C LEU A 1021 -41.04 -6.56 3.17
N ALA A 1022 -41.11 -7.83 3.59
CA ALA A 1022 -41.90 -8.83 2.89
C ALA A 1022 -43.39 -8.45 2.83
N GLY A 1023 -43.91 -7.82 3.89
CA GLY A 1023 -45.28 -7.27 3.93
C GLY A 1023 -45.53 -6.13 2.94
N TYR A 1024 -44.49 -5.41 2.51
CA TYR A 1024 -44.56 -4.37 1.48
C TYR A 1024 -44.25 -4.89 0.06
N GLY A 1025 -44.09 -6.20 -0.12
CA GLY A 1025 -43.73 -6.79 -1.41
C GLY A 1025 -42.24 -6.74 -1.74
N PHE A 1026 -41.37 -6.49 -0.74
CA PHE A 1026 -39.91 -6.51 -0.88
C PHE A 1026 -39.31 -7.62 0.00
N PRO A 1027 -39.40 -8.90 -0.37
CA PRO A 1027 -38.83 -9.99 0.42
C PRO A 1027 -37.29 -9.97 0.34
N LEU A 1028 -36.63 -9.42 1.35
CA LEU A 1028 -35.17 -9.32 1.42
C LEU A 1028 -34.60 -10.28 2.48
N ASN A 1029 -33.44 -10.87 2.18
CA ASN A 1029 -32.79 -11.86 3.05
C ASN A 1029 -31.43 -11.40 3.58
N ILE A 1030 -30.91 -10.26 3.11
CA ILE A 1030 -29.57 -9.77 3.41
C ILE A 1030 -29.64 -8.35 3.98
N ALA A 1031 -28.96 -8.15 5.10
CA ALA A 1031 -28.78 -6.83 5.71
C ALA A 1031 -27.29 -6.59 5.98
N TYR A 1032 -26.86 -5.34 5.85
CA TYR A 1032 -25.53 -4.88 6.23
C TYR A 1032 -25.65 -3.84 7.33
N LEU A 1033 -24.68 -3.82 8.25
CA LEU A 1033 -24.53 -2.78 9.25
C LEU A 1033 -23.14 -2.17 9.16
N SER A 1034 -23.09 -0.85 9.03
CA SER A 1034 -21.89 -0.05 9.24
C SER A 1034 -21.76 0.31 10.72
N GLY A 1035 -20.85 -0.34 11.44
CA GLY A 1035 -20.55 -0.03 12.84
C GLY A 1035 -19.82 1.31 13.00
N ASN A 1036 -19.99 1.94 14.17
CA ASN A 1036 -19.31 3.20 14.51
C ASN A 1036 -17.80 3.03 14.75
N ASP A 1037 -17.36 1.82 15.12
CA ASP A 1037 -15.96 1.39 15.22
C ASP A 1037 -15.32 1.08 13.87
N GLY A 1038 -16.12 1.12 12.81
CA GLY A 1038 -15.71 0.93 11.44
C GLY A 1038 -15.84 -0.48 10.88
N ALA A 1039 -16.47 -1.41 11.59
CA ALA A 1039 -16.79 -2.73 11.02
C ALA A 1039 -17.91 -2.65 9.99
N LEU A 1040 -17.87 -3.54 9.01
CA LEU A 1040 -19.02 -3.84 8.15
C LEU A 1040 -19.48 -5.27 8.44
N LEU A 1041 -20.67 -5.40 9.02
CA LEU A 1041 -21.29 -6.69 9.31
C LEU A 1041 -22.34 -7.01 8.26
N LYS A 1042 -22.44 -8.27 7.87
CA LYS A 1042 -23.46 -8.82 6.98
C LYS A 1042 -24.26 -9.86 7.75
N TYR A 1043 -25.58 -9.73 7.70
CA TYR A 1043 -26.51 -10.74 8.19
C TYR A 1043 -27.23 -11.39 7.03
N VAL A 1044 -27.31 -12.72 7.04
CA VAL A 1044 -28.08 -13.53 6.08
C VAL A 1044 -29.12 -14.31 6.84
N ARG A 1045 -30.37 -14.24 6.39
CA ARG A 1045 -31.53 -14.91 6.99
C ARG A 1045 -31.31 -16.43 7.09
N GLY A 1046 -31.57 -17.02 8.27
CA GLY A 1046 -31.59 -18.46 8.50
C GLY A 1046 -32.99 -19.05 8.62
N SER A 1047 -33.12 -20.13 9.40
CA SER A 1047 -34.35 -20.92 9.54
C SER A 1047 -35.52 -20.15 10.16
N GLY A 1048 -36.74 -20.47 9.70
CA GLY A 1048 -37.94 -19.72 10.05
C GLY A 1048 -38.33 -19.75 11.53
N ARG A 1049 -38.10 -20.84 12.28
CA ARG A 1049 -38.59 -20.95 13.67
C ARG A 1049 -37.84 -20.04 14.64
N GLU A 1050 -36.52 -20.08 14.60
CA GLU A 1050 -35.65 -19.28 15.47
C GLU A 1050 -35.76 -17.78 15.14
N LEU A 1051 -35.90 -17.44 13.86
CA LEU A 1051 -36.21 -16.09 13.42
C LEU A 1051 -37.59 -15.63 13.90
N ASN A 1052 -38.58 -16.53 13.91
CA ASN A 1052 -39.91 -16.20 14.42
C ASN A 1052 -39.87 -15.83 15.90
N ASP A 1053 -39.07 -16.56 16.70
CA ASP A 1053 -38.86 -16.28 18.12
C ASP A 1053 -38.14 -14.94 18.35
N LEU A 1054 -37.14 -14.61 17.51
CA LEU A 1054 -36.47 -13.31 17.55
C LEU A 1054 -37.44 -12.15 17.24
N CYS A 1055 -38.36 -12.36 16.30
CA CYS A 1055 -39.25 -11.33 15.77
C CYS A 1055 -40.68 -11.33 16.35
N GLN A 1056 -40.94 -12.08 17.43
CA GLN A 1056 -42.22 -12.06 18.15
C GLN A 1056 -42.70 -10.64 18.58
N PRO A 1057 -41.83 -9.68 18.94
CA PRO A 1057 -42.28 -8.36 19.38
C PRO A 1057 -42.89 -7.46 18.29
N LEU A 1058 -42.69 -7.76 16.99
CA LEU A 1058 -43.23 -6.94 15.90
C LEU A 1058 -44.69 -7.29 15.62
N SER A 1059 -45.57 -6.33 15.91
CA SER A 1059 -47.01 -6.39 15.64
C SER A 1059 -47.39 -5.52 14.43
N GLY A 1060 -46.47 -5.26 13.51
CA GLY A 1060 -46.64 -4.27 12.46
C GLY A 1060 -45.37 -4.04 11.64
N SER A 1061 -45.52 -3.39 10.49
CA SER A 1061 -44.50 -3.28 9.44
C SER A 1061 -43.86 -1.88 9.32
N ASP A 1062 -44.24 -0.90 10.14
CA ASP A 1062 -43.72 0.46 10.05
C ASP A 1062 -42.29 0.57 10.64
N TYR A 1063 -41.35 1.18 9.91
CA TYR A 1063 -39.96 1.33 10.36
C TYR A 1063 -39.84 2.29 11.55
N ASP A 1064 -40.75 3.25 11.70
CA ASP A 1064 -40.80 4.10 12.88
C ASP A 1064 -41.13 3.27 14.14
N GLU A 1065 -41.94 2.22 13.98
CA GLU A 1065 -42.21 1.25 15.02
C GLU A 1065 -40.97 0.41 15.36
N VAL A 1066 -40.18 0.03 14.34
CA VAL A 1066 -38.89 -0.65 14.50
C VAL A 1066 -37.93 0.20 15.32
N GLN A 1067 -37.80 1.49 15.02
CA GLN A 1067 -36.96 2.41 15.78
C GLN A 1067 -37.42 2.56 17.23
N ARG A 1068 -38.74 2.67 17.46
CA ARG A 1068 -39.33 2.74 18.81
C ARG A 1068 -39.03 1.47 19.61
N LEU A 1069 -39.21 0.29 19.02
CA LEU A 1069 -38.96 -1.00 19.67
C LEU A 1069 -37.46 -1.22 19.93
N ASN A 1070 -36.58 -0.80 19.00
CA ASN A 1070 -35.14 -0.77 19.23
C ASN A 1070 -34.79 0.09 20.45
N ARG A 1071 -35.38 1.29 20.57
CA ARG A 1071 -35.16 2.17 21.73
C ARG A 1071 -35.59 1.52 23.05
N GLN A 1072 -36.77 0.89 23.08
CA GLN A 1072 -37.25 0.15 24.27
C GLN A 1072 -36.32 -1.01 24.64
N TRP A 1073 -35.80 -1.74 23.64
CA TRP A 1073 -34.83 -2.81 23.87
C TRP A 1073 -33.52 -2.27 24.48
N ILE A 1074 -32.98 -1.18 23.93
CA ILE A 1074 -31.77 -0.52 24.43
C ILE A 1074 -31.96 -0.07 25.89
N GLU A 1075 -33.08 0.59 26.20
CA GLU A 1075 -33.42 1.07 27.55
C GLU A 1075 -33.60 -0.08 28.57
N SER A 1076 -34.09 -1.24 28.12
CA SER A 1076 -34.32 -2.39 29.01
C SER A 1076 -33.03 -3.08 29.48
N ALA A 1077 -31.94 -3.00 28.70
CA ALA A 1077 -30.62 -3.57 28.96
C ALA A 1077 -30.60 -5.01 29.53
N ALA A 1078 -31.60 -5.84 29.20
CA ALA A 1078 -31.89 -7.07 29.93
C ALA A 1078 -31.08 -8.31 29.48
N GLN A 1079 -30.35 -8.25 28.36
CA GLN A 1079 -29.61 -9.39 27.78
C GLN A 1079 -28.11 -9.12 27.70
N SER A 1080 -27.30 -10.16 27.89
CA SER A 1080 -25.85 -10.06 27.69
C SER A 1080 -25.46 -10.11 26.22
N GLU A 1081 -24.28 -9.59 25.87
CA GLU A 1081 -23.72 -9.63 24.51
C GLU A 1081 -23.70 -11.05 23.92
N SER A 1082 -23.29 -12.04 24.72
CA SER A 1082 -23.17 -13.44 24.29
C SER A 1082 -24.53 -14.11 24.07
N GLU A 1083 -25.52 -13.80 24.92
CA GLU A 1083 -26.90 -14.28 24.74
C GLU A 1083 -27.50 -13.78 23.44
N PHE A 1084 -27.35 -12.49 23.12
CA PHE A 1084 -27.94 -11.93 21.91
C PHE A 1084 -27.21 -12.38 20.65
N THR A 1085 -25.87 -12.37 20.66
CA THR A 1085 -25.09 -12.89 19.53
C THR A 1085 -25.43 -14.36 19.28
N GLY A 1086 -25.61 -15.14 20.35
CA GLY A 1086 -26.07 -16.53 20.25
C GLY A 1086 -27.48 -16.68 19.66
N LYS A 1087 -28.40 -15.75 19.93
CA LYS A 1087 -29.74 -15.73 19.29
C LYS A 1087 -29.66 -15.35 17.80
N LEU A 1088 -28.87 -14.34 17.45
CA LEU A 1088 -28.65 -13.95 16.05
C LEU A 1088 -28.07 -15.11 15.23
N LEU A 1089 -27.05 -15.79 15.77
CA LEU A 1089 -26.43 -16.95 15.13
C LEU A 1089 -27.34 -18.17 15.02
N LYS A 1090 -28.39 -18.26 15.84
CA LYS A 1090 -29.44 -19.29 15.70
C LYS A 1090 -30.49 -18.90 14.65
N ALA A 1091 -30.77 -17.60 14.50
CA ALA A 1091 -31.76 -17.07 13.56
C ALA A 1091 -31.22 -16.89 12.13
N GLY A 1092 -29.89 -16.87 11.96
CA GLY A 1092 -29.23 -16.66 10.68
C GLY A 1092 -27.70 -16.71 10.77
N GLU A 1093 -27.05 -16.30 9.68
CA GLU A 1093 -25.59 -16.22 9.59
C GLU A 1093 -25.12 -14.78 9.74
N LEU A 1094 -24.07 -14.57 10.53
CA LEU A 1094 -23.41 -13.28 10.70
C LEU A 1094 -21.99 -13.36 10.16
N VAL A 1095 -21.62 -12.42 9.30
CA VAL A 1095 -20.31 -12.36 8.62
C VAL A 1095 -19.70 -10.97 8.82
N VAL A 1096 -18.42 -10.93 9.18
CA VAL A 1096 -17.62 -9.70 9.20
C VAL A 1096 -17.01 -9.52 7.80
N VAL A 1097 -17.44 -8.49 7.08
CA VAL A 1097 -16.95 -8.12 5.74
C VAL A 1097 -15.76 -7.16 5.85
N SER A 1098 -15.82 -6.21 6.78
CA SER A 1098 -14.71 -5.29 7.09
C SER A 1098 -14.46 -5.29 8.60
N THR A 1099 -13.18 -5.35 8.99
CA THR A 1099 -12.77 -5.51 10.38
C THR A 1099 -12.76 -4.20 11.16
N SER A 1100 -12.82 -4.32 12.48
CA SER A 1100 -12.68 -3.24 13.44
C SER A 1100 -12.00 -3.73 14.72
N ARG A 1101 -11.87 -2.86 15.72
CA ARG A 1101 -11.41 -3.26 17.06
C ARG A 1101 -12.30 -4.32 17.72
N ASN A 1102 -13.63 -4.23 17.56
CA ASN A 1102 -14.58 -5.19 18.15
C ASN A 1102 -14.80 -6.43 17.26
N TRP A 1103 -14.44 -6.32 15.98
CA TRP A 1103 -14.56 -7.36 14.97
C TRP A 1103 -13.23 -7.54 14.23
N PRO A 1104 -12.20 -8.10 14.88
CA PRO A 1104 -10.81 -8.06 14.39
C PRO A 1104 -10.52 -9.00 13.21
N ARG A 1105 -11.47 -9.87 12.83
CA ARG A 1105 -11.28 -10.89 11.79
C ARG A 1105 -12.45 -10.91 10.82
N THR A 1106 -12.16 -10.88 9.53
CA THR A 1106 -13.13 -11.17 8.48
C THR A 1106 -13.54 -12.63 8.56
N GLY A 1107 -14.80 -12.95 8.30
CA GLY A 1107 -15.25 -14.33 8.45
C GLY A 1107 -16.67 -14.47 8.98
N TRP A 1108 -17.19 -15.69 8.98
CA TRP A 1108 -18.37 -16.03 9.77
C TRP A 1108 -18.08 -15.91 11.26
N VAL A 1109 -19.05 -15.37 11.99
CA VAL A 1109 -19.01 -15.28 13.45
C VAL A 1109 -19.51 -16.60 14.04
N THR A 1110 -18.81 -17.13 15.06
CA THR A 1110 -19.18 -18.38 15.75
C THR A 1110 -19.58 -18.13 17.19
N ALA A 1111 -20.34 -19.06 17.79
CA ALA A 1111 -20.99 -18.89 19.09
C ALA A 1111 -20.03 -18.78 20.30
N ARG A 1112 -18.75 -19.18 20.16
CA ARG A 1112 -17.75 -19.04 21.21
C ARG A 1112 -16.79 -17.90 20.87
N ARG A 1113 -17.19 -16.68 21.23
CA ARG A 1113 -16.38 -15.46 21.04
C ARG A 1113 -15.11 -15.42 21.91
N GLN A 1114 -14.99 -16.30 22.91
CA GLN A 1114 -13.90 -16.29 23.91
C GLN A 1114 -13.13 -17.61 24.08
N ASP A 1115 -13.57 -18.74 23.52
CA ASP A 1115 -12.79 -19.99 23.60
C ASP A 1115 -12.97 -20.87 22.36
N GLU A 1116 -11.83 -21.27 21.84
CA GLU A 1116 -11.57 -22.15 20.71
C GLU A 1116 -12.48 -23.41 20.68
N GLN A 1117 -13.26 -23.56 19.60
CA GLN A 1117 -13.59 -24.82 18.91
C GLN A 1117 -14.65 -24.55 17.83
N ALA A 1118 -14.37 -24.92 16.59
CA ALA A 1118 -15.35 -24.88 15.51
C ALA A 1118 -16.20 -26.16 15.50
N ALA A 1119 -17.51 -26.02 15.27
CA ALA A 1119 -18.37 -27.14 14.96
C ALA A 1119 -18.04 -27.69 13.56
N SER A 1120 -18.13 -29.01 13.41
CA SER A 1120 -17.69 -29.82 12.27
C SER A 1120 -18.59 -29.79 11.02
N ASN A 1121 -19.39 -28.75 10.82
CA ASN A 1121 -20.22 -28.66 9.62
C ASN A 1121 -19.52 -27.76 8.61
N ILE A 1122 -19.05 -28.35 7.51
CA ILE A 1122 -18.55 -27.63 6.33
C ILE A 1122 -19.65 -26.66 5.88
N PRO A 1123 -19.51 -25.34 6.07
CA PRO A 1123 -20.45 -24.38 5.52
C PRO A 1123 -20.14 -24.23 4.03
N ALA A 1124 -21.18 -24.22 3.20
CA ALA A 1124 -21.04 -23.86 1.80
C ALA A 1124 -20.40 -22.47 1.69
N LEU A 1125 -19.57 -22.29 0.66
CA LEU A 1125 -18.77 -21.08 0.43
C LEU A 1125 -19.66 -19.82 0.48
N PRO A 1126 -19.15 -18.64 0.86
CA PRO A 1126 -19.97 -17.43 1.12
C PRO A 1126 -20.64 -16.84 -0.14
N TRP A 1127 -20.38 -17.45 -1.30
CA TRP A 1127 -20.97 -17.17 -2.60
C TRP A 1127 -21.94 -18.27 -3.07
N ALA A 1128 -22.01 -19.40 -2.37
CA ALA A 1128 -23.07 -20.36 -2.55
C ALA A 1128 -24.33 -19.83 -1.86
N GLU A 1129 -25.50 -20.09 -2.46
CA GLU A 1129 -26.77 -20.04 -1.77
C GLU A 1129 -26.60 -20.59 -0.36
N SER A 1130 -27.15 -19.90 0.64
CA SER A 1130 -27.18 -20.41 2.02
C SER A 1130 -27.60 -21.87 1.97
N THR A 1131 -27.01 -22.73 2.80
CA THR A 1131 -27.46 -24.14 2.88
C THR A 1131 -28.95 -24.25 3.24
N VAL A 1132 -29.55 -23.16 3.73
CA VAL A 1132 -30.97 -22.98 4.06
C VAL A 1132 -31.84 -22.61 2.85
N THR A 1133 -31.30 -22.01 1.77
CA THR A 1133 -32.07 -21.52 0.60
C THR A 1133 -32.16 -22.51 -0.57
N ARG A 1134 -31.82 -23.78 -0.35
CA ARG A 1134 -31.82 -24.86 -1.37
C ARG A 1134 -33.17 -25.14 -2.04
N ASP A 1135 -34.26 -24.48 -1.65
CA ASP A 1135 -35.58 -24.66 -2.25
C ASP A 1135 -36.04 -23.43 -3.04
N LYS A 1136 -35.94 -23.59 -4.37
CA LYS A 1136 -36.65 -22.91 -5.47
C LYS A 1136 -36.15 -21.53 -5.92
N GLY A 1137 -35.33 -21.57 -6.98
CA GLY A 1137 -35.47 -20.67 -8.13
C GLY A 1137 -34.56 -19.44 -8.20
N GLU A 1138 -33.30 -19.52 -7.77
CA GLU A 1138 -32.34 -18.40 -7.80
C GLU A 1138 -31.18 -18.63 -8.80
N LEU A 1139 -31.48 -18.47 -10.10
CA LEU A 1139 -30.44 -18.26 -11.14
C LEU A 1139 -30.07 -16.77 -11.28
#